data_AF-A0A1Q4XL09-F1
#
_entry.id   AF-A0A1Q4XL09-F1
#
_cell.length_a   1.000
_cell.length_b   1.000
_cell.length_c   1.000
_cell.angle_alpha   90.00
_cell.angle_beta   90.00
_cell.angle_gamma   90.00
#
_symmetry.space_group_name_H-M   'P 1'
#
loop_
_entity.id
_entity.type
_entity.pdbx_description
1 polymer ?
#
loop_
_entity_poly.entity_id
_entity_poly.type
_entity_poly.pdbx_seq_one_letter_code
_entity_poly.pdbx_strand_id
1 'polypeptide(L)'
;MTTTHCPYCALQCAMHLEPGPDGRLAARPAAFPTNRGGLCRKGWTSAELLTVPDRLTRPLIRKDRASPLEETDWDTALDHVAERLLALRAESGPDSVAVFGSGSLTNEKSYTLGKFARLALATSQIDYNGRFCMSSAAAASTRAFGLDRGMPFPLTDVGQAEVVLLAGANPAETMPPMMGHLSAPTLIVIDPRRSATAQAALTDGGIHLAPRPGTDLSLALGLLHAVRVQGWCDEDFVHGRTHGFEAAWEHAAAWWPERTEQVTGVPATRIRAAADLLGQASRNRSAYILTGRGTEQHAKGTDTVSAWINLALALGLPGRQGSGYGCITGQGNGQGGREHGQKADQLPGYRKIDDPAARTHVARVWGVDPSALPGPGRSAFELLDALGTDHGPRAMLLFGSNPLVSAPHTDRVRDRLASLDLLVAADFVLSETAAMADVVLPVAQWAEESGTMTNLEGRILRRTRAIAPPEGVRTDLEVLSDLALRLGQPPQRFPTDPDTVLAELGRASAGGLSDYSGVTPERLSSGEALHWPVRAQEEPTPHLFLDSFAHPDGRARFVPVPHQPPVETTDDDYPLVATTGRTMGHYQTGAQTRRVPELHRAEPEAYVEVHPDTAARAGLASGDWARITSRRGHTRARVRLTPTARLDTVFLPFHFAGDQSANNLTHPALDPTSRMPEFKVSAVRLEREPAHP
;
A
#
# COMPACT_ATOMS: atom_id res chain seq x y z
N MET A 1 -17.71 16.70 -20.23
CA MET A 1 -16.32 16.27 -20.11
C MET A 1 -15.82 16.71 -18.74
N THR A 2 -15.33 15.78 -17.92
CA THR A 2 -14.85 16.07 -16.55
C THR A 2 -13.41 15.57 -16.39
N THR A 3 -12.50 16.44 -15.96
CA THR A 3 -11.11 16.07 -15.65
C THR A 3 -11.02 15.48 -14.24
N THR A 4 -10.37 14.33 -14.11
CA THR A 4 -10.21 13.61 -12.84
C THR A 4 -9.00 12.67 -12.91
N HIS A 5 -8.79 11.88 -11.86
CA HIS A 5 -7.65 10.96 -11.76
C HIS A 5 -8.09 9.49 -11.59
N CYS A 6 -7.35 8.61 -12.24
CA CYS A 6 -7.54 7.16 -12.23
C CYS A 6 -7.68 6.62 -10.79
N PRO A 7 -8.66 5.74 -10.49
CA PRO A 7 -8.95 5.30 -9.13
C PRO A 7 -8.01 4.20 -8.59
N TYR A 8 -7.07 3.73 -9.41
CA TYR A 8 -6.29 2.54 -9.11
C TYR A 8 -4.99 2.85 -8.34
N CYS A 9 -3.84 2.89 -9.01
CA CYS A 9 -2.54 3.02 -8.33
C CYS A 9 -2.20 4.47 -7.95
N ALA A 10 -1.19 4.63 -7.09
CA ALA A 10 -0.75 5.93 -6.59
C ALA A 10 -0.17 6.84 -7.67
N LEU A 11 0.08 6.36 -8.90
CA LEU A 11 0.44 7.22 -10.04
C LEU A 11 -0.64 8.26 -10.34
N GLN A 12 -1.90 7.92 -10.03
CA GLN A 12 -3.06 8.79 -10.20
C GLN A 12 -3.07 9.45 -11.59
N CYS A 13 -2.98 8.65 -12.65
CA CYS A 13 -2.96 9.16 -14.02
C CYS A 13 -4.16 10.09 -14.26
N ALA A 14 -3.91 11.29 -14.80
CA ALA A 14 -4.97 12.20 -15.19
C ALA A 14 -5.74 11.66 -16.40
N MET A 15 -7.05 11.90 -16.40
CA MET A 15 -7.95 11.45 -17.44
C MET A 15 -9.17 12.36 -17.56
N HIS A 16 -9.80 12.31 -18.72
CA HIS A 16 -11.11 12.89 -18.96
C HIS A 16 -12.17 11.80 -18.95
N LEU A 17 -13.31 12.10 -18.32
CA LEU A 17 -14.53 11.33 -18.49
C LEU A 17 -15.48 12.08 -19.41
N GLU A 18 -15.90 11.39 -20.45
CA GLU A 18 -16.80 11.88 -21.47
C GLU A 18 -17.79 10.80 -21.88
N PRO A 19 -18.97 11.15 -22.41
CA PRO A 19 -19.86 10.18 -23.02
C PRO A 19 -19.15 9.47 -24.18
N GLY A 20 -19.15 8.14 -24.14
CA GLY A 20 -18.70 7.26 -25.20
C GLY A 20 -19.75 7.09 -26.29
N PRO A 21 -19.44 6.30 -27.34
CA PRO A 21 -20.33 6.10 -28.49
C PRO A 21 -21.69 5.49 -28.12
N ASP A 22 -21.74 4.70 -27.05
CA ASP A 22 -22.95 4.06 -26.51
C ASP A 22 -23.65 4.92 -25.44
N GLY A 23 -23.21 6.16 -25.22
CA GLY A 23 -23.72 7.08 -24.22
C GLY A 23 -23.20 6.83 -22.80
N ARG A 24 -22.50 5.73 -22.54
CA ARG A 24 -21.87 5.44 -21.22
C ARG A 24 -20.59 6.26 -21.07
N LEU A 25 -20.18 6.55 -19.85
CA LEU A 25 -18.90 7.23 -19.64
C LEU A 25 -17.73 6.38 -20.15
N ALA A 26 -16.79 7.03 -20.83
CA ALA A 26 -15.53 6.46 -21.26
C ALA A 26 -14.37 7.27 -20.65
N ALA A 27 -13.28 6.59 -20.30
CA ALA A 27 -12.04 7.22 -19.89
C ALA A 27 -11.18 7.55 -21.11
N ARG A 28 -10.61 8.76 -21.13
CA ARG A 28 -9.58 9.19 -22.08
C ARG A 28 -8.36 9.70 -21.33
N PRO A 29 -7.14 9.42 -21.79
CA PRO A 29 -5.93 9.96 -21.17
C PRO A 29 -5.96 11.49 -21.21
N ALA A 30 -5.49 12.12 -20.14
CA ALA A 30 -5.18 13.54 -20.09
C ALA A 30 -3.69 13.74 -19.82
N ALA A 31 -3.15 14.85 -20.32
CA ALA A 31 -1.77 15.24 -20.06
C ALA A 31 -1.59 15.61 -18.58
N PHE A 32 -0.63 14.96 -17.92
CA PHE A 32 -0.21 15.28 -16.57
C PHE A 32 1.25 14.78 -16.36
N PRO A 33 2.06 15.44 -15.51
CA PRO A 33 3.50 15.12 -15.42
C PRO A 33 3.79 13.65 -15.13
N THR A 34 3.06 13.02 -14.20
CA THR A 34 3.36 11.65 -13.76
C THR A 34 3.05 10.59 -14.82
N ASN A 35 1.98 10.74 -15.61
CA ASN A 35 1.57 9.75 -16.61
C ASN A 35 1.98 10.11 -18.05
N ARG A 36 2.44 11.33 -18.33
CA ARG A 36 2.83 11.82 -19.67
C ARG A 36 1.76 11.58 -20.74
N GLY A 37 0.48 11.72 -20.36
CA GLY A 37 -0.65 11.43 -21.26
C GLY A 37 -0.94 9.95 -21.49
N GLY A 38 -0.34 9.05 -20.71
CA GLY A 38 -0.58 7.61 -20.77
C GLY A 38 -1.67 7.12 -19.81
N LEU A 39 -2.38 6.07 -20.22
CA LEU A 39 -3.20 5.22 -19.35
C LEU A 39 -2.85 3.75 -19.59
N CYS A 40 -2.79 2.96 -18.52
CA CYS A 40 -2.69 1.51 -18.64
C CYS A 40 -4.06 0.89 -18.90
N ARG A 41 -4.10 -0.42 -19.17
CA ARG A 41 -5.35 -1.18 -19.41
C ARG A 41 -6.43 -0.95 -18.35
N LYS A 42 -6.03 -0.93 -17.07
CA LYS A 42 -6.95 -0.62 -15.96
C LYS A 42 -7.51 0.80 -16.07
N GLY A 43 -6.66 1.78 -16.39
CA GLY A 43 -7.08 3.18 -16.53
C GLY A 43 -8.09 3.36 -17.66
N TRP A 44 -7.82 2.78 -18.83
CA TRP A 44 -8.71 2.83 -20.00
C TRP A 44 -10.09 2.24 -19.75
N THR A 45 -10.15 1.13 -19.01
CA THR A 45 -11.39 0.40 -18.70
C THR A 45 -12.04 0.86 -17.38
N SER A 46 -11.49 1.88 -16.71
CA SER A 46 -11.93 2.29 -15.36
C SER A 46 -13.40 2.71 -15.27
N ALA A 47 -13.94 3.27 -16.36
CA ALA A 47 -15.35 3.71 -16.41
C ALA A 47 -16.35 2.54 -16.50
N GLU A 48 -15.92 1.35 -16.96
CA GLU A 48 -16.79 0.17 -17.03
C GLU A 48 -17.26 -0.27 -15.63
N LEU A 49 -16.43 -0.05 -14.61
CA LEU A 49 -16.73 -0.38 -13.22
C LEU A 49 -17.96 0.36 -12.68
N LEU A 50 -18.27 1.54 -13.21
CA LEU A 50 -19.39 2.38 -12.74
C LEU A 50 -20.76 1.72 -12.98
N THR A 51 -20.80 0.71 -13.84
CA THR A 51 -22.04 0.15 -14.39
C THR A 51 -21.98 -1.38 -14.46
N VAL A 52 -21.19 -2.00 -13.58
CA VAL A 52 -21.15 -3.47 -13.44
C VAL A 52 -22.49 -3.99 -12.90
N PRO A 53 -22.94 -5.20 -13.32
CA PRO A 53 -24.27 -5.69 -12.98
C PRO A 53 -24.52 -5.89 -11.47
N ASP A 54 -23.48 -6.19 -10.70
CA ASP A 54 -23.58 -6.44 -9.25
C ASP A 54 -23.16 -5.21 -8.41
N ARG A 55 -23.31 -4.02 -9.00
CA ARG A 55 -23.22 -2.73 -8.30
C ARG A 55 -24.24 -2.68 -7.17
N LEU A 56 -23.78 -2.42 -5.95
CA LEU A 56 -24.67 -2.21 -4.81
C LEU A 56 -25.36 -0.84 -4.93
N THR A 57 -26.69 -0.83 -4.82
CA THR A 57 -27.52 0.39 -4.92
C THR A 57 -28.44 0.61 -3.71
N ARG A 58 -28.68 -0.43 -2.91
CA ARG A 58 -29.50 -0.37 -1.69
C ARG A 58 -28.79 -1.08 -0.53
N PRO A 59 -28.99 -0.64 0.72
CA PRO A 59 -28.51 -1.35 1.90
C PRO A 59 -28.98 -2.81 1.88
N LEU A 60 -28.10 -3.71 2.30
CA LEU A 60 -28.44 -5.11 2.52
C LEU A 60 -28.30 -5.43 4.01
N ILE A 61 -29.21 -6.24 4.54
CA ILE A 61 -29.18 -6.70 5.92
C ILE A 61 -29.40 -8.21 5.98
N ARG A 62 -28.77 -8.86 6.96
CA ARG A 62 -28.91 -10.27 7.24
C ARG A 62 -29.54 -10.46 8.61
N LYS A 63 -30.57 -11.31 8.71
CA LYS A 63 -31.30 -11.58 9.96
C LYS A 63 -30.44 -12.38 10.96
N ASP A 64 -29.73 -13.38 10.47
CA ASP A 64 -28.78 -14.20 11.23
C ASP A 64 -27.73 -14.78 10.27
N ARG A 65 -26.67 -15.42 10.80
CA ARG A 65 -25.55 -15.93 10.00
C ARG A 65 -25.95 -16.96 8.93
N ALA A 66 -27.10 -17.64 9.06
CA ALA A 66 -27.56 -18.64 8.11
C ALA A 66 -28.49 -18.06 7.02
N SER A 67 -29.10 -16.92 7.28
CA SER A 67 -30.01 -16.23 6.36
C SER A 67 -29.26 -15.54 5.23
N PRO A 68 -29.83 -15.38 4.01
CA PRO A 68 -29.22 -14.58 2.95
C PRO A 68 -29.24 -13.07 3.28
N LEU A 69 -28.45 -12.28 2.53
CA LEU A 69 -28.57 -10.83 2.54
C LEU A 69 -29.84 -10.41 1.78
N GLU A 70 -30.67 -9.59 2.41
CA GLU A 70 -31.91 -9.05 1.84
C GLU A 70 -31.81 -7.52 1.73
N GLU A 71 -32.39 -6.93 0.68
CA GLU A 71 -32.45 -5.48 0.55
C GLU A 71 -33.28 -4.85 1.67
N THR A 72 -32.85 -3.69 2.14
CA THR A 72 -33.57 -2.87 3.12
C THR A 72 -33.41 -1.38 2.81
N ASP A 73 -34.08 -0.52 3.56
CA ASP A 73 -33.92 0.93 3.49
C ASP A 73 -32.77 1.41 4.40
N TRP A 74 -32.36 2.67 4.22
CA TRP A 74 -31.25 3.25 4.96
C TRP A 74 -31.52 3.41 6.44
N ASP A 75 -32.72 3.81 6.83
CA ASP A 75 -33.02 4.07 8.23
C ASP A 75 -33.01 2.76 9.01
N THR A 76 -33.67 1.71 8.49
CA THR A 76 -33.64 0.36 9.06
C THR A 76 -32.21 -0.16 9.21
N ALA A 77 -31.38 -0.03 8.17
CA ALA A 77 -29.99 -0.50 8.22
C ALA A 77 -29.14 0.28 9.24
N LEU A 78 -29.22 1.61 9.24
CA LEU A 78 -28.40 2.46 10.10
C LEU A 78 -28.85 2.44 11.56
N ASP A 79 -30.16 2.32 11.80
CA ASP A 79 -30.73 2.14 13.15
C ASP A 79 -30.26 0.82 13.73
N HIS A 80 -30.37 -0.28 12.97
CA HIS A 80 -29.87 -1.60 13.40
C HIS A 80 -28.37 -1.57 13.76
N VAL A 81 -27.55 -0.95 12.90
CA VAL A 81 -26.12 -0.79 13.17
C VAL A 81 -25.90 0.03 14.43
N ALA A 82 -26.52 1.20 14.56
CA ALA A 82 -26.32 2.08 15.70
C ALA A 82 -26.75 1.43 17.03
N GLU A 83 -27.93 0.80 17.06
CA GLU A 83 -28.44 0.07 18.22
C GLU A 83 -27.47 -1.03 18.66
N ARG A 84 -26.99 -1.86 17.72
CA ARG A 84 -26.08 -2.96 18.05
C ARG A 84 -24.72 -2.46 18.52
N LEU A 85 -24.20 -1.39 17.91
CA LEU A 85 -22.96 -0.75 18.37
C LEU A 85 -23.09 -0.17 19.78
N LEU A 86 -24.20 0.52 20.09
CA LEU A 86 -24.46 1.06 21.42
C LEU A 86 -24.57 -0.05 22.47
N ALA A 87 -25.27 -1.14 22.16
CA ALA A 87 -25.39 -2.29 23.05
C ALA A 87 -24.03 -2.92 23.37
N LEU A 88 -23.22 -3.23 22.34
CA LEU A 88 -21.88 -3.82 22.53
C LEU A 88 -20.96 -2.90 23.33
N ARG A 89 -21.01 -1.59 23.09
CA ARG A 89 -20.24 -0.61 23.86
C ARG A 89 -20.66 -0.55 25.33
N ALA A 90 -21.96 -0.66 25.61
CA ALA A 90 -22.48 -0.71 26.98
C ALA A 90 -22.07 -2.00 27.70
N GLU A 91 -22.05 -3.14 27.00
CA GLU A 91 -21.67 -4.45 27.54
C GLU A 91 -20.17 -4.60 27.79
N SER A 92 -19.34 -4.15 26.85
CA SER A 92 -17.91 -4.53 26.78
C SER A 92 -16.97 -3.35 26.59
N GLY A 93 -17.47 -2.11 26.69
CA GLY A 93 -16.69 -0.89 26.52
C GLY A 93 -16.46 -0.50 25.06
N PRO A 94 -15.88 0.69 24.80
CA PRO A 94 -15.77 1.25 23.45
C PRO A 94 -14.92 0.40 22.48
N ASP A 95 -13.87 -0.25 23.01
CA ASP A 95 -12.97 -1.10 22.22
C ASP A 95 -13.60 -2.44 21.78
N SER A 96 -14.86 -2.69 22.15
CA SER A 96 -15.67 -3.76 21.55
C SER A 96 -15.99 -3.51 20.07
N VAL A 97 -15.76 -2.30 19.56
CA VAL A 97 -16.01 -1.93 18.16
C VAL A 97 -14.71 -1.58 17.46
N ALA A 98 -14.44 -2.27 16.35
CA ALA A 98 -13.34 -1.99 15.45
C ALA A 98 -13.77 -1.17 14.23
N VAL A 99 -12.83 -0.42 13.66
CA VAL A 99 -12.97 0.25 12.37
C VAL A 99 -11.81 -0.14 11.46
N PHE A 100 -12.09 -0.55 10.22
CA PHE A 100 -11.07 -0.95 9.27
C PHE A 100 -11.19 -0.19 7.95
N GLY A 101 -10.26 0.74 7.71
CA GLY A 101 -10.25 1.63 6.54
C GLY A 101 -9.46 1.11 5.34
N SER A 102 -9.21 2.01 4.40
CA SER A 102 -8.51 1.69 3.15
C SER A 102 -7.62 2.83 2.65
N GLY A 103 -6.47 2.47 2.08
CA GLY A 103 -5.60 3.40 1.33
C GLY A 103 -6.15 3.83 -0.02
N SER A 104 -7.40 3.48 -0.34
CA SER A 104 -8.12 3.96 -1.53
C SER A 104 -9.16 5.05 -1.20
N LEU A 105 -9.44 5.30 0.08
CA LEU A 105 -10.35 6.38 0.51
C LEU A 105 -9.73 7.75 0.20
N THR A 106 -10.53 8.77 -0.04
CA THR A 106 -10.03 10.15 -0.15
C THR A 106 -9.44 10.64 1.18
N ASN A 107 -8.72 11.75 1.17
CA ASN A 107 -8.15 12.34 2.39
C ASN A 107 -9.24 12.72 3.39
N GLU A 108 -10.36 13.26 2.90
CA GLU A 108 -11.53 13.66 3.69
C GLU A 108 -12.16 12.45 4.38
N LYS A 109 -12.34 11.34 3.64
CA LYS A 109 -12.85 10.09 4.19
C LYS A 109 -11.90 9.49 5.22
N SER A 110 -10.60 9.44 4.91
CA SER A 110 -9.57 8.91 5.83
C SER A 110 -9.52 9.71 7.13
N TYR A 111 -9.61 11.04 7.04
CA TYR A 111 -9.70 11.95 8.18
C TYR A 111 -10.98 11.72 8.99
N THR A 112 -12.13 11.70 8.33
CA THR A 112 -13.44 11.57 8.98
C THR A 112 -13.58 10.21 9.65
N LEU A 113 -13.08 9.13 9.04
CA LEU A 113 -13.07 7.80 9.63
C LEU A 113 -12.23 7.75 10.92
N GLY A 114 -11.06 8.39 10.92
CA GLY A 114 -10.21 8.56 12.10
C GLY A 114 -10.88 9.37 13.22
N LYS A 115 -11.57 10.46 12.86
CA LYS A 115 -12.37 11.28 13.79
C LYS A 115 -13.57 10.49 14.34
N PHE A 116 -14.26 9.75 13.50
CA PHE A 116 -15.44 8.96 13.85
C PHE A 116 -15.11 7.88 14.88
N ALA A 117 -14.06 7.08 14.65
CA ALA A 117 -13.64 6.05 15.61
C ALA A 117 -13.34 6.65 16.99
N ARG A 118 -12.69 7.80 17.04
CA ARG A 118 -12.24 8.42 18.29
C ARG A 118 -13.32 9.20 19.03
N LEU A 119 -14.29 9.80 18.33
CA LEU A 119 -15.31 10.65 18.93
C LEU A 119 -16.68 9.99 19.02
N ALA A 120 -17.13 9.33 17.95
CA ALA A 120 -18.45 8.71 17.90
C ALA A 120 -18.45 7.35 18.63
N LEU A 121 -17.42 6.54 18.39
CA LEU A 121 -17.27 5.23 19.03
C LEU A 121 -16.42 5.27 20.31
N ALA A 122 -15.55 6.28 20.44
CA ALA A 122 -14.53 6.36 21.49
C ALA A 122 -13.58 5.15 21.54
N THR A 123 -13.40 4.46 20.42
CA THR A 123 -12.58 3.24 20.30
C THR A 123 -11.15 3.57 19.89
N SER A 124 -10.19 2.84 20.47
CA SER A 124 -8.80 2.81 19.99
C SER A 124 -8.62 1.89 18.78
N GLN A 125 -9.57 1.00 18.53
CA GLN A 125 -9.46 -0.12 17.58
C GLN A 125 -9.74 0.34 16.15
N ILE A 126 -8.83 1.10 15.56
CA ILE A 126 -8.88 1.54 14.17
C ILE A 126 -7.54 1.31 13.45
N ASP A 127 -7.57 0.66 12.29
CA ASP A 127 -6.42 0.65 11.36
C ASP A 127 -6.93 0.47 9.92
N TYR A 128 -6.04 0.26 8.96
CA TYR A 128 -6.39 0.19 7.54
C TYR A 128 -5.44 -0.72 6.75
N ASN A 129 -5.89 -1.14 5.55
CA ASN A 129 -5.13 -2.06 4.71
C ASN A 129 -3.77 -1.53 4.21
N GLY A 130 -3.53 -0.21 4.25
CA GLY A 130 -2.25 0.38 3.83
C GLY A 130 -1.08 -0.03 4.73
N ARG A 131 -1.34 -0.58 5.93
CA ARG A 131 -0.36 -1.28 6.77
C ARG A 131 0.32 -2.44 6.05
N PHE A 132 -0.41 -3.17 5.22
CA PHE A 132 0.14 -4.27 4.39
C PHE A 132 0.85 -3.75 3.13
N CYS A 133 0.88 -2.43 2.92
CA CYS A 133 1.49 -1.82 1.77
C CYS A 133 2.88 -1.29 2.12
N MET A 134 2.98 -0.19 2.87
CA MET A 134 4.22 0.59 2.98
C MET A 134 4.77 0.76 4.40
N SER A 135 4.18 0.09 5.39
CA SER A 135 4.53 0.34 6.80
C SER A 135 6.03 0.15 7.08
N SER A 136 6.66 -0.84 6.45
CA SER A 136 8.11 -1.07 6.52
C SER A 136 8.93 0.10 5.99
N ALA A 137 8.58 0.61 4.80
CA ALA A 137 9.27 1.75 4.21
C ALA A 137 9.03 3.04 5.00
N ALA A 138 7.82 3.27 5.49
CA ALA A 138 7.50 4.42 6.33
C ALA A 138 8.30 4.43 7.64
N ALA A 139 8.41 3.27 8.29
CA ALA A 139 9.23 3.10 9.48
C ALA A 139 10.72 3.32 9.19
N ALA A 140 11.24 2.78 8.09
CA ALA A 140 12.63 2.94 7.68
C ALA A 140 12.98 4.40 7.33
N SER A 141 12.13 5.07 6.53
CA SER A 141 12.26 6.50 6.20
C SER A 141 12.19 7.37 7.45
N THR A 142 11.31 7.05 8.42
CA THR A 142 11.24 7.79 9.69
C THR A 142 12.51 7.62 10.52
N ARG A 143 13.06 6.39 10.63
CA ARG A 143 14.33 6.13 11.30
C ARG A 143 15.48 6.92 10.66
N ALA A 144 15.57 6.90 9.33
CA ALA A 144 16.68 7.49 8.59
C ALA A 144 16.57 9.01 8.46
N PHE A 145 15.40 9.53 8.08
CA PHE A 145 15.20 10.93 7.68
C PHE A 145 14.35 11.74 8.67
N GLY A 146 13.69 11.10 9.64
CA GLY A 146 12.77 11.75 10.57
C GLY A 146 11.36 11.97 10.01
N LEU A 147 11.11 11.59 8.75
CA LEU A 147 9.85 11.81 8.05
C LEU A 147 9.63 10.75 6.97
N ASP A 148 8.38 10.30 6.82
CA ASP A 148 7.92 9.47 5.71
C ASP A 148 7.12 10.27 4.66
N ARG A 149 7.72 10.43 3.48
CA ARG A 149 7.01 10.76 2.24
C ARG A 149 7.44 9.77 1.17
N GLY A 150 6.49 9.08 0.55
CA GLY A 150 6.73 8.04 -0.47
C GLY A 150 7.91 8.38 -1.39
N MET A 151 7.74 9.38 -2.26
CA MET A 151 8.85 10.00 -2.97
C MET A 151 9.06 11.45 -2.46
N PRO A 152 10.22 11.78 -1.88
CA PRO A 152 10.56 13.12 -1.42
C PRO A 152 10.97 14.07 -2.56
N PHE A 153 10.57 13.76 -3.79
CA PHE A 153 10.83 14.53 -5.03
C PHE A 153 9.79 14.15 -6.10
N PRO A 154 9.58 15.00 -7.13
CA PRO A 154 8.68 14.69 -8.24
C PRO A 154 9.15 13.50 -9.07
N LEU A 155 8.21 12.73 -9.65
CA LEU A 155 8.54 11.61 -10.53
C LEU A 155 9.29 12.05 -11.81
N THR A 156 9.07 13.29 -12.26
CA THR A 156 9.74 13.87 -13.43
C THR A 156 11.25 13.91 -13.30
N ASP A 157 11.77 13.98 -12.07
CA ASP A 157 13.20 14.07 -11.81
C ASP A 157 13.90 12.73 -12.03
N VAL A 158 13.16 11.62 -11.80
CA VAL A 158 13.65 10.26 -12.10
C VAL A 158 13.90 10.11 -13.59
N GLY A 159 13.10 10.76 -14.44
CA GLY A 159 13.28 10.77 -15.89
C GLY A 159 14.50 11.54 -16.39
N GLN A 160 15.18 12.28 -15.52
CA GLN A 160 16.40 13.04 -15.84
C GLN A 160 17.67 12.36 -15.31
N ALA A 161 17.54 11.24 -14.61
CA ALA A 161 18.66 10.53 -14.01
C ALA A 161 19.50 9.76 -15.06
N GLU A 162 20.77 9.54 -14.75
CA GLU A 162 21.63 8.61 -15.48
C GLU A 162 21.33 7.16 -15.10
N VAL A 163 21.13 6.89 -13.79
CA VAL A 163 20.90 5.55 -13.26
C VAL A 163 19.76 5.52 -12.27
N VAL A 164 18.88 4.52 -12.39
CA VAL A 164 17.85 4.24 -11.39
C VAL A 164 17.93 2.79 -10.96
N LEU A 165 18.11 2.58 -9.66
CA LEU A 165 17.99 1.28 -9.02
C LEU A 165 16.56 1.06 -8.54
N LEU A 166 15.91 0.00 -9.01
CA LEU A 166 14.57 -0.43 -8.61
C LEU A 166 14.68 -1.69 -7.74
N ALA A 167 14.47 -1.56 -6.44
CA ALA A 167 14.56 -2.66 -5.48
C ALA A 167 13.18 -3.24 -5.15
N GLY A 168 12.92 -4.49 -5.54
CA GLY A 168 11.66 -5.18 -5.25
C GLY A 168 10.45 -4.51 -5.90
N ALA A 169 10.62 -3.96 -7.10
CA ALA A 169 9.62 -3.19 -7.82
C ALA A 169 9.49 -3.61 -9.29
N ASN A 170 8.24 -3.68 -9.76
CA ASN A 170 7.89 -3.97 -11.16
C ASN A 170 6.86 -2.94 -11.67
N PRO A 171 7.26 -1.68 -11.93
CA PRO A 171 6.37 -0.64 -12.46
C PRO A 171 5.77 -0.99 -13.82
N ALA A 172 6.39 -1.86 -14.63
CA ALA A 172 5.83 -2.26 -15.92
C ALA A 172 4.48 -2.97 -15.79
N GLU A 173 4.21 -3.66 -14.68
CA GLU A 173 2.90 -4.27 -14.40
C GLU A 173 2.06 -3.47 -13.42
N THR A 174 2.72 -2.84 -12.43
CA THR A 174 2.02 -2.17 -11.33
C THR A 174 1.65 -0.72 -11.63
N MET A 175 2.48 -0.01 -12.41
CA MET A 175 2.32 1.41 -12.78
C MET A 175 2.82 1.68 -14.21
N PRO A 176 2.27 1.05 -15.27
CA PRO A 176 2.91 1.03 -16.59
C PRO A 176 3.29 2.41 -17.15
N PRO A 177 2.50 3.49 -17.00
CA PRO A 177 2.90 4.81 -17.50
C PRO A 177 4.15 5.40 -16.82
N MET A 178 4.51 4.94 -15.60
CA MET A 178 5.77 5.29 -14.94
C MET A 178 6.98 4.84 -15.76
N MET A 179 6.87 3.79 -16.58
CA MET A 179 7.97 3.35 -17.46
C MET A 179 8.40 4.43 -18.45
N GLY A 180 7.52 5.38 -18.80
CA GLY A 180 7.89 6.53 -19.63
C GLY A 180 8.86 7.51 -18.96
N HIS A 181 9.04 7.43 -17.63
CA HIS A 181 10.10 8.13 -16.89
C HIS A 181 11.32 7.23 -16.61
N LEU A 182 11.22 5.94 -16.89
CA LEU A 182 12.28 4.96 -16.62
C LEU A 182 12.98 4.47 -17.90
N SER A 183 12.56 4.94 -19.07
CA SER A 183 13.16 4.58 -20.36
C SER A 183 14.40 5.41 -20.72
N ALA A 184 14.62 6.54 -20.04
CA ALA A 184 15.80 7.37 -20.21
C ALA A 184 16.99 6.93 -19.34
N PRO A 185 16.82 6.69 -18.01
CA PRO A 185 17.92 6.21 -17.19
C PRO A 185 18.30 4.75 -17.50
N THR A 186 19.57 4.42 -17.27
CA THR A 186 20.00 3.02 -17.20
C THR A 186 19.45 2.39 -15.92
N LEU A 187 18.77 1.24 -16.06
CA LEU A 187 18.09 0.61 -14.94
C LEU A 187 18.92 -0.51 -14.29
N ILE A 188 18.97 -0.52 -12.95
CA ILE A 188 19.37 -1.68 -12.15
C ILE A 188 18.10 -2.22 -11.50
N VAL A 189 17.64 -3.41 -11.88
CA VAL A 189 16.40 -4.01 -11.38
C VAL A 189 16.71 -5.18 -10.48
N ILE A 190 16.16 -5.14 -9.27
CA ILE A 190 16.27 -6.21 -8.28
C ILE A 190 14.89 -6.86 -8.13
N ASP A 191 14.76 -8.04 -8.70
CA ASP A 191 13.52 -8.82 -8.72
C ASP A 191 13.90 -10.30 -8.87
N PRO A 192 13.42 -11.22 -8.00
CA PRO A 192 13.66 -12.66 -8.19
C PRO A 192 13.16 -13.17 -9.55
N ARG A 193 12.17 -12.50 -10.15
CA ARG A 193 11.65 -12.77 -11.48
C ARG A 193 12.38 -11.90 -12.50
N ARG A 194 12.57 -12.45 -13.70
CA ARG A 194 12.83 -11.62 -14.89
C ARG A 194 11.52 -11.00 -15.37
N SER A 195 11.01 -10.06 -14.57
CA SER A 195 9.75 -9.34 -14.83
C SER A 195 9.83 -8.45 -16.06
N ALA A 196 8.70 -7.88 -16.50
CA ALA A 196 8.67 -6.95 -17.63
C ALA A 196 9.59 -5.73 -17.41
N THR A 197 9.70 -5.22 -16.17
CA THR A 197 10.67 -4.17 -15.83
C THR A 197 12.12 -4.67 -15.93
N ALA A 198 12.43 -5.86 -15.41
CA ALA A 198 13.78 -6.43 -15.52
C ALA A 198 14.16 -6.72 -16.99
N GLN A 199 13.20 -7.16 -17.80
CA GLN A 199 13.42 -7.38 -19.22
C GLN A 199 13.68 -6.07 -19.97
N ALA A 200 12.93 -5.00 -19.67
CA ALA A 200 13.19 -3.67 -20.24
C ALA A 200 14.60 -3.19 -19.87
N ALA A 201 14.98 -3.30 -18.60
CA ALA A 201 16.33 -2.95 -18.14
C ALA A 201 17.42 -3.68 -18.94
N LEU A 202 17.29 -5.00 -19.13
CA LEU A 202 18.27 -5.78 -19.89
C LEU A 202 18.32 -5.42 -21.38
N THR A 203 17.17 -5.10 -21.99
CA THR A 203 17.10 -4.65 -23.39
C THR A 203 17.85 -3.33 -23.58
N ASP A 204 17.75 -2.42 -22.60
CA ASP A 204 18.31 -1.07 -22.67
C ASP A 204 19.74 -0.98 -22.07
N GLY A 205 20.43 -2.13 -21.90
CA GLY A 205 21.81 -2.18 -21.43
C GLY A 205 22.00 -2.09 -19.91
N GLY A 206 20.91 -2.15 -19.14
CA GLY A 206 20.90 -2.19 -17.69
C GLY A 206 21.26 -3.55 -17.07
N ILE A 207 21.02 -3.67 -15.76
CA ILE A 207 21.38 -4.84 -14.96
C ILE A 207 20.14 -5.42 -14.29
N HIS A 208 20.00 -6.75 -14.32
CA HIS A 208 19.03 -7.49 -13.50
C HIS A 208 19.77 -8.30 -12.43
N LEU A 209 19.41 -8.09 -11.17
CA LEU A 209 19.86 -8.87 -10.02
C LEU A 209 18.67 -9.70 -9.53
N ALA A 210 18.79 -11.02 -9.53
CA ALA A 210 17.70 -11.94 -9.20
C ALA A 210 17.92 -12.68 -7.86
N PRO A 211 17.83 -12.00 -6.71
CA PRO A 211 18.05 -12.63 -5.42
C PRO A 211 16.99 -13.70 -5.14
N ARG A 212 17.37 -14.74 -4.40
CA ARG A 212 16.40 -15.67 -3.77
C ARG A 212 15.47 -14.86 -2.86
N PRO A 213 14.13 -15.01 -2.92
CA PRO A 213 13.23 -14.22 -2.08
C PRO A 213 13.59 -14.30 -0.59
N GLY A 214 13.56 -13.16 0.11
CA GLY A 214 13.91 -13.06 1.52
C GLY A 214 15.39 -12.75 1.79
N THR A 215 16.19 -12.56 0.74
CA THR A 215 17.62 -12.22 0.83
C THR A 215 17.95 -10.80 0.38
N ASP A 216 16.93 -9.96 0.17
CA ASP A 216 17.04 -8.56 -0.25
C ASP A 216 17.93 -7.73 0.68
N LEU A 217 17.82 -7.93 2.01
CA LEU A 217 18.67 -7.27 3.01
C LEU A 217 20.15 -7.61 2.78
N SER A 218 20.48 -8.88 2.57
CA SER A 218 21.85 -9.33 2.30
C SER A 218 22.40 -8.70 1.03
N LEU A 219 21.58 -8.58 -0.02
CA LEU A 219 21.98 -7.94 -1.26
C LEU A 219 22.25 -6.43 -1.07
N ALA A 220 21.40 -5.73 -0.32
CA ALA A 220 21.60 -4.32 0.01
C ALA A 220 22.91 -4.11 0.81
N LEU A 221 23.18 -4.95 1.80
CA LEU A 221 24.43 -4.95 2.55
C LEU A 221 25.64 -5.24 1.66
N GLY A 222 25.53 -6.17 0.72
CA GLY A 222 26.59 -6.48 -0.24
C GLY A 222 26.87 -5.38 -1.26
N LEU A 223 25.84 -4.64 -1.68
CA LEU A 223 26.01 -3.44 -2.50
C LEU A 223 26.66 -2.30 -1.71
N LEU A 224 26.28 -2.11 -0.44
CA LEU A 224 26.94 -1.14 0.45
C LEU A 224 28.41 -1.50 0.68
N HIS A 225 28.71 -2.79 0.85
CA HIS A 225 30.08 -3.30 0.91
C HIS A 225 30.87 -2.93 -0.36
N ALA A 226 30.32 -3.25 -1.52
CA ALA A 226 30.97 -3.00 -2.80
C ALA A 226 31.22 -1.49 -3.02
N VAL A 227 30.21 -0.64 -2.80
CA VAL A 227 30.32 0.83 -2.89
C VAL A 227 31.45 1.37 -2.01
N ARG A 228 31.59 0.90 -0.78
CA ARG A 228 32.66 1.33 0.12
C ARG A 228 34.04 0.90 -0.37
N VAL A 229 34.20 -0.38 -0.70
CA VAL A 229 35.51 -0.95 -1.09
C VAL A 229 35.97 -0.43 -2.45
N GLN A 230 35.04 -0.11 -3.36
CA GLN A 230 35.33 0.47 -4.68
C GLN A 230 35.55 2.00 -4.63
N GLY A 231 35.42 2.66 -3.47
CA GLY A 231 35.68 4.09 -3.32
C GLY A 231 34.55 5.00 -3.81
N TRP A 232 33.31 4.50 -3.85
CA TRP A 232 32.13 5.25 -4.31
C TRP A 232 31.40 6.01 -3.19
N CYS A 233 31.79 5.83 -1.93
CA CYS A 233 31.21 6.61 -0.83
C CYS A 233 31.43 8.12 -1.03
N ASP A 234 30.39 8.90 -0.76
CA ASP A 234 30.47 10.36 -0.64
C ASP A 234 30.82 10.71 0.82
N GLU A 235 32.12 10.72 1.11
CA GLU A 235 32.64 10.96 2.46
C GLU A 235 32.20 12.31 3.03
N ASP A 236 32.15 13.36 2.20
CA ASP A 236 31.74 14.70 2.62
C ASP A 236 30.27 14.72 3.03
N PHE A 237 29.41 14.03 2.26
CA PHE A 237 28.01 13.86 2.63
C PHE A 237 27.85 13.05 3.91
N VAL A 238 28.56 11.91 4.02
CA VAL A 238 28.51 11.05 5.20
C VAL A 238 28.92 11.83 6.45
N HIS A 239 30.05 12.53 6.42
CA HIS A 239 30.52 13.33 7.56
C HIS A 239 29.68 14.57 7.84
N GLY A 240 29.16 15.25 6.82
CA GLY A 240 28.48 16.54 6.96
C GLY A 240 26.99 16.41 7.27
N ARG A 241 26.31 15.39 6.73
CA ARG A 241 24.84 15.31 6.71
C ARG A 241 24.26 14.06 7.38
N THR A 242 25.09 13.15 7.90
CA THR A 242 24.60 11.87 8.47
C THR A 242 25.24 11.51 9.81
N HIS A 243 24.63 10.62 10.58
CA HIS A 243 25.25 9.96 11.73
C HIS A 243 25.20 8.43 11.58
N GLY A 244 26.12 7.72 12.25
CA GLY A 244 26.05 6.28 12.44
C GLY A 244 26.64 5.40 11.33
N PHE A 245 27.41 5.96 10.40
CA PHE A 245 27.98 5.20 9.28
C PHE A 245 28.81 3.99 9.74
N GLU A 246 29.73 4.17 10.70
CA GLU A 246 30.61 3.08 11.17
C GLU A 246 29.82 1.89 11.73
N ALA A 247 28.77 2.14 12.53
CA ALA A 247 27.92 1.08 13.05
C ALA A 247 27.13 0.33 11.95
N ALA A 248 26.70 1.04 10.91
CA ALA A 248 26.09 0.38 9.75
C ALA A 248 27.13 -0.38 8.91
N TRP A 249 28.36 0.15 8.81
CA TRP A 249 29.47 -0.48 8.12
C TRP A 249 29.88 -1.80 8.77
N GLU A 250 29.92 -1.89 10.10
CA GLU A 250 30.22 -3.15 10.82
C GLU A 250 29.36 -4.32 10.35
N HIS A 251 28.08 -4.06 10.05
CA HIS A 251 27.20 -5.07 9.48
C HIS A 251 27.49 -5.35 8.00
N ALA A 252 27.68 -4.31 7.18
CA ALA A 252 27.93 -4.46 5.74
C ALA A 252 29.32 -5.05 5.41
N ALA A 253 30.33 -4.81 6.24
CA ALA A 253 31.70 -5.31 6.06
C ALA A 253 31.74 -6.83 5.94
N ALA A 254 30.84 -7.52 6.62
CA ALA A 254 30.72 -8.97 6.59
C ALA A 254 30.10 -9.52 5.29
N TRP A 255 29.54 -8.67 4.43
CA TRP A 255 28.82 -9.03 3.20
C TRP A 255 29.63 -8.71 1.94
N TRP A 256 30.88 -9.18 1.87
CA TRP A 256 31.62 -9.07 0.59
C TRP A 256 30.89 -9.81 -0.54
N PRO A 257 31.09 -9.42 -1.82
CA PRO A 257 30.27 -9.91 -2.93
C PRO A 257 30.16 -11.44 -3.04
N GLU A 258 31.24 -12.20 -2.80
CA GLU A 258 31.24 -13.67 -2.88
C GLU A 258 30.37 -14.31 -1.78
N ARG A 259 30.37 -13.77 -0.56
CA ARG A 259 29.45 -14.24 0.49
C ARG A 259 28.01 -13.90 0.13
N THR A 260 27.80 -12.68 -0.38
CA THR A 260 26.46 -12.24 -0.81
C THR A 260 25.93 -13.13 -1.93
N GLU A 261 26.76 -13.57 -2.86
CA GLU A 261 26.41 -14.54 -3.90
C GLU A 261 25.96 -15.88 -3.31
N GLN A 262 26.68 -16.42 -2.32
CA GLN A 262 26.30 -17.69 -1.68
C GLN A 262 24.90 -17.66 -1.05
N VAL A 263 24.51 -16.52 -0.48
CA VAL A 263 23.21 -16.39 0.21
C VAL A 263 22.10 -16.02 -0.76
N THR A 264 22.36 -15.09 -1.69
CA THR A 264 21.32 -14.52 -2.56
C THR A 264 21.18 -15.24 -3.89
N GLY A 265 22.24 -15.93 -4.34
CA GLY A 265 22.36 -16.45 -5.70
C GLY A 265 22.60 -15.37 -6.76
N VAL A 266 22.89 -14.12 -6.37
CA VAL A 266 23.26 -13.04 -7.30
C VAL A 266 24.78 -13.08 -7.52
N PRO A 267 25.29 -13.19 -8.77
CA PRO A 267 26.72 -13.28 -9.02
C PRO A 267 27.50 -12.10 -8.45
N ALA A 268 28.62 -12.37 -7.78
CA ALA A 268 29.49 -11.36 -7.18
C ALA A 268 29.99 -10.31 -8.20
N THR A 269 30.20 -10.73 -9.45
CA THR A 269 30.57 -9.85 -10.57
C THR A 269 29.47 -8.85 -10.91
N ARG A 270 28.20 -9.26 -10.85
CA ARG A 270 27.03 -8.40 -11.09
C ARG A 270 26.80 -7.41 -9.93
N ILE A 271 27.07 -7.84 -8.69
CA ILE A 271 27.01 -6.96 -7.52
C ILE A 271 28.02 -5.81 -7.66
N ARG A 272 29.28 -6.12 -7.99
CA ARG A 272 30.33 -5.11 -8.24
C ARG A 272 29.99 -4.18 -9.39
N ALA A 273 29.50 -4.72 -10.51
CA ALA A 273 29.10 -3.92 -11.67
C ALA A 273 27.93 -2.97 -11.35
N ALA A 274 26.95 -3.42 -10.57
CA ALA A 274 25.85 -2.57 -10.12
C ALA A 274 26.32 -1.45 -9.19
N ALA A 275 27.25 -1.74 -8.27
CA ALA A 275 27.86 -0.75 -7.41
C ALA A 275 28.70 0.29 -8.18
N ASP A 276 29.48 -0.14 -9.19
CA ASP A 276 30.22 0.77 -10.06
C ASP A 276 29.30 1.69 -10.87
N LEU A 277 28.26 1.13 -11.49
CA LEU A 277 27.29 1.90 -12.26
C LEU A 277 26.58 2.95 -11.40
N LEU A 278 26.13 2.54 -10.21
CA LEU A 278 25.46 3.43 -9.28
C LEU A 278 26.40 4.48 -8.69
N GLY A 279 27.65 4.11 -8.39
CA GLY A 279 28.69 5.00 -7.86
C GLY A 279 29.16 6.05 -8.87
N GLN A 280 29.25 5.71 -10.15
CA GLN A 280 29.58 6.68 -11.20
C GLN A 280 28.49 7.74 -11.34
N ALA A 281 27.22 7.33 -11.43
CA ALA A 281 26.08 8.24 -11.54
C ALA A 281 25.88 9.09 -10.28
N SER A 282 26.23 8.58 -9.09
CA SER A 282 26.13 9.36 -7.84
C SER A 282 27.10 10.55 -7.81
N ARG A 283 28.29 10.44 -8.43
CA ARG A 283 29.25 11.56 -8.55
C ARG A 283 28.66 12.74 -9.32
N ASN A 284 27.80 12.47 -10.30
CA ASN A 284 27.08 13.47 -11.07
C ASN A 284 25.76 13.91 -10.41
N ARG A 285 25.44 13.38 -9.22
CA ARG A 285 24.14 13.55 -8.55
C ARG A 285 22.96 13.18 -9.45
N SER A 286 23.12 12.10 -10.23
CA SER A 286 22.17 11.67 -11.25
C SER A 286 21.73 10.21 -11.04
N ALA A 287 21.46 9.86 -9.78
CA ALA A 287 21.12 8.51 -9.38
C ALA A 287 19.98 8.45 -8.36
N TYR A 288 19.06 7.50 -8.56
CA TYR A 288 17.97 7.23 -7.61
C TYR A 288 17.95 5.78 -7.15
N ILE A 289 17.59 5.56 -5.90
CA ILE A 289 17.23 4.25 -5.35
C ILE A 289 15.74 4.28 -5.02
N LEU A 290 14.95 3.47 -5.74
CA LEU A 290 13.52 3.35 -5.51
C LEU A 290 13.15 1.95 -5.01
N THR A 291 12.44 1.86 -3.89
CA THR A 291 12.01 0.58 -3.32
C THR A 291 10.53 0.32 -3.57
N GLY A 292 10.17 -0.97 -3.61
CA GLY A 292 8.80 -1.44 -3.65
C GLY A 292 8.56 -2.64 -2.74
N ARG A 293 7.40 -3.28 -2.91
CA ARG A 293 6.87 -4.32 -2.01
C ARG A 293 7.75 -5.55 -1.86
N GLY A 294 8.62 -5.85 -2.83
CA GLY A 294 9.60 -6.92 -2.71
C GLY A 294 10.58 -6.72 -1.56
N THR A 295 10.82 -5.47 -1.14
CA THR A 295 11.70 -5.14 0.01
C THR A 295 10.94 -4.95 1.32
N GLU A 296 9.66 -4.57 1.23
CA GLU A 296 8.88 -4.12 2.38
C GLU A 296 8.13 -5.26 3.07
N GLN A 297 7.56 -6.20 2.30
CA GLN A 297 6.58 -7.18 2.79
C GLN A 297 7.24 -8.45 3.37
N HIS A 298 8.11 -8.24 4.36
CA HIS A 298 8.85 -9.26 5.12
C HIS A 298 8.69 -9.01 6.63
N ALA A 299 8.89 -10.03 7.46
CA ALA A 299 8.94 -9.88 8.92
C ALA A 299 10.21 -9.14 9.41
N LYS A 300 11.08 -8.72 8.49
CA LYS A 300 12.26 -7.86 8.69
C LYS A 300 12.28 -6.70 7.68
N GLY A 301 11.09 -6.30 7.22
CA GLY A 301 10.91 -5.34 6.16
C GLY A 301 11.49 -3.97 6.49
N THR A 302 11.37 -3.49 7.73
CA THR A 302 11.93 -2.20 8.12
C THR A 302 13.45 -2.20 8.01
N ASP A 303 14.11 -3.24 8.50
CA ASP A 303 15.57 -3.36 8.41
C ASP A 303 16.04 -3.56 6.97
N THR A 304 15.27 -4.31 6.17
CA THR A 304 15.53 -4.50 4.73
C THR A 304 15.53 -3.17 3.99
N VAL A 305 14.52 -2.34 4.21
CA VAL A 305 14.44 -1.01 3.60
C VAL A 305 15.51 -0.06 4.17
N SER A 306 15.79 -0.13 5.46
CA SER A 306 16.89 0.64 6.07
C SER A 306 18.26 0.32 5.45
N ALA A 307 18.53 -0.92 5.03
CA ALA A 307 19.75 -1.25 4.30
C ALA A 307 19.84 -0.55 2.93
N TRP A 308 18.73 -0.46 2.18
CA TRP A 308 18.67 0.29 0.93
C TRP A 308 18.86 1.80 1.15
N ILE A 309 18.31 2.33 2.25
CA ILE A 309 18.53 3.73 2.63
C ILE A 309 19.99 3.97 3.04
N ASN A 310 20.63 3.05 3.77
CA ASN A 310 22.06 3.15 4.08
C ASN A 310 22.91 3.20 2.80
N LEU A 311 22.60 2.37 1.80
CA LEU A 311 23.24 2.46 0.49
C LEU A 311 23.05 3.83 -0.15
N ALA A 312 21.83 4.38 -0.15
CA ALA A 312 21.54 5.72 -0.67
C ALA A 312 22.31 6.82 0.07
N LEU A 313 22.39 6.73 1.40
CA LEU A 313 23.13 7.68 2.24
C LEU A 313 24.64 7.60 2.01
N ALA A 314 25.20 6.39 1.85
CA ALA A 314 26.63 6.19 1.57
C ALA A 314 27.03 6.82 0.23
N LEU A 315 26.13 6.83 -0.74
CA LEU A 315 26.29 7.46 -2.05
C LEU A 315 25.93 8.95 -2.05
N GLY A 316 25.45 9.51 -0.93
CA GLY A 316 25.05 10.90 -0.82
C GLY A 316 23.86 11.31 -1.70
N LEU A 317 22.90 10.40 -1.93
CA LEU A 317 21.76 10.67 -2.82
C LEU A 317 20.65 11.53 -2.19
N PRO A 318 20.15 11.23 -0.96
CA PRO A 318 18.99 11.94 -0.42
C PRO A 318 19.25 13.43 -0.12
N GLY A 319 18.24 14.28 -0.31
CA GLY A 319 18.32 15.70 0.04
C GLY A 319 19.16 16.54 -0.93
N ARG A 320 19.24 16.12 -2.20
CA ARG A 320 19.90 16.82 -3.30
C ARG A 320 18.99 16.86 -4.53
N GLN A 321 19.18 17.84 -5.40
CA GLN A 321 18.52 17.85 -6.71
C GLN A 321 19.18 16.81 -7.63
N GLY A 322 18.37 16.15 -8.47
CA GLY A 322 18.83 15.15 -9.46
C GLY A 322 19.08 13.74 -8.91
N SER A 323 19.01 13.55 -7.59
CA SER A 323 19.24 12.24 -6.95
C SER A 323 18.37 12.05 -5.71
N GLY A 324 18.25 10.81 -5.24
CA GLY A 324 17.51 10.55 -4.01
C GLY A 324 17.16 9.10 -3.73
N TYR A 325 16.42 8.93 -2.65
CA TYR A 325 15.76 7.68 -2.28
C TYR A 325 14.25 7.90 -2.24
N GLY A 326 13.46 6.93 -2.71
CA GLY A 326 12.01 6.98 -2.61
C GLY A 326 11.34 5.61 -2.57
N CYS A 327 10.22 5.51 -1.89
CA CYS A 327 9.36 4.34 -1.89
C CYS A 327 8.20 4.51 -2.89
N ILE A 328 8.03 3.54 -3.79
CA ILE A 328 6.94 3.55 -4.77
C ILE A 328 5.62 3.21 -4.07
N THR A 329 4.75 4.21 -3.94
CA THR A 329 3.43 4.07 -3.29
C THR A 329 2.48 3.25 -4.14
N GLY A 330 1.81 2.25 -3.55
CA GLY A 330 0.97 1.30 -4.30
C GLY A 330 -0.45 1.79 -4.58
N GLN A 331 -1.25 1.92 -3.52
CA GLN A 331 -2.68 2.29 -3.63
C GLN A 331 -2.88 3.76 -4.00
N GLY A 332 -4.00 4.07 -4.67
CA GLY A 332 -4.34 5.40 -5.18
C GLY A 332 -4.17 6.53 -4.19
N ASN A 333 -4.62 6.35 -2.95
CA ASN A 333 -4.38 7.28 -1.85
C ASN A 333 -3.53 6.66 -0.74
N GLY A 334 -2.58 5.78 -1.10
CA GLY A 334 -1.77 5.08 -0.11
C GLY A 334 -1.04 6.07 0.80
N GLN A 335 -0.59 7.20 0.24
CA GLN A 335 0.10 8.28 0.93
C GLN A 335 -0.86 9.07 1.83
N GLY A 336 -1.91 9.68 1.29
CA GLY A 336 -2.84 10.49 2.09
C GLY A 336 -3.59 9.68 3.16
N GLY A 337 -3.93 8.42 2.85
CA GLY A 337 -4.55 7.50 3.78
C GLY A 337 -3.71 7.20 5.03
N ARG A 338 -2.39 7.40 5.00
CA ARG A 338 -1.52 7.22 6.16
C ARG A 338 -1.20 8.53 6.90
N GLU A 339 -1.64 9.67 6.41
CA GLU A 339 -1.29 10.99 6.94
C GLU A 339 -2.33 11.53 7.93
N HIS A 340 -3.59 11.11 7.78
CA HIS A 340 -4.73 11.85 8.32
C HIS A 340 -5.55 11.13 9.41
N GLY A 341 -4.97 10.14 10.09
CA GLY A 341 -5.49 9.66 11.38
C GLY A 341 -6.31 8.37 11.37
N GLN A 342 -6.53 7.70 10.23
CA GLN A 342 -7.13 6.35 10.23
C GLN A 342 -6.17 5.22 10.67
N LYS A 343 -4.91 5.55 11.00
CA LYS A 343 -3.93 4.61 11.56
C LYS A 343 -4.02 4.61 13.09
N ALA A 344 -3.87 3.44 13.71
CA ALA A 344 -4.13 3.20 15.14
C ALA A 344 -3.36 4.09 16.11
N ASP A 345 -2.17 4.56 15.71
CA ASP A 345 -1.20 5.28 16.54
C ASP A 345 -1.08 6.77 16.15
N GLN A 346 -2.00 7.28 15.32
CA GLN A 346 -1.83 8.56 14.65
C GLN A 346 -3.07 9.47 14.71
N LEU A 347 -2.81 10.76 14.76
CA LEU A 347 -3.72 11.87 14.56
C LEU A 347 -3.39 12.59 13.23
N PRO A 348 -4.29 13.44 12.70
CA PRO A 348 -4.08 14.12 11.43
C PRO A 348 -2.75 14.90 11.34
N GLY A 349 -2.07 14.83 10.19
CA GLY A 349 -0.84 15.57 9.89
C GLY A 349 0.44 14.90 10.42
N TYR A 350 0.49 13.55 10.40
CA TYR A 350 1.57 12.75 11.02
C TYR A 350 1.80 13.00 12.51
N ARG A 351 0.77 13.47 13.20
CA ARG A 351 0.81 13.66 14.64
C ARG A 351 0.69 12.30 15.34
N LYS A 352 1.50 12.03 16.35
CA LYS A 352 1.33 10.81 17.15
C LYS A 352 0.17 10.97 18.12
N ILE A 353 -0.59 9.90 18.34
CA ILE A 353 -1.74 9.95 19.24
C ILE A 353 -1.38 10.00 20.72
N ASP A 354 -0.15 9.65 21.07
CA ASP A 354 0.39 9.66 22.43
C ASP A 354 1.14 10.96 22.78
N ASP A 355 1.39 11.84 21.80
CA ASP A 355 1.98 13.16 22.04
C ASP A 355 0.94 14.13 22.65
N PRO A 356 1.14 14.62 23.88
CA PRO A 356 0.19 15.53 24.54
C PRO A 356 -0.08 16.82 23.77
N ALA A 357 0.93 17.38 23.08
CA ALA A 357 0.77 18.62 22.32
C ALA A 357 -0.07 18.38 21.06
N ALA A 358 0.20 17.29 20.34
CA ALA A 358 -0.61 16.85 19.21
C ALA A 358 -2.08 16.58 19.60
N ARG A 359 -2.30 15.86 20.71
CA ARG A 359 -3.65 15.58 21.22
C ARG A 359 -4.40 16.87 21.54
N THR A 360 -3.75 17.80 22.24
CA THR A 360 -4.34 19.10 22.61
C THR A 360 -4.72 19.91 21.37
N HIS A 361 -3.84 19.93 20.36
CA HIS A 361 -4.10 20.63 19.10
C HIS A 361 -5.33 20.07 18.39
N VAL A 362 -5.39 18.76 18.17
CA VAL A 362 -6.48 18.13 17.42
C VAL A 362 -7.79 18.15 18.20
N ALA A 363 -7.75 17.93 19.51
CA ALA A 363 -8.93 18.03 20.38
C ALA A 363 -9.57 19.43 20.33
N ARG A 364 -8.74 20.50 20.28
CA ARG A 364 -9.22 21.88 20.09
C ARG A 364 -9.94 22.04 18.75
N VAL A 365 -9.39 21.51 17.66
CA VAL A 365 -10.03 21.58 16.34
C VAL A 365 -11.36 20.83 16.33
N TRP A 366 -11.45 19.70 17.05
CA TRP A 366 -12.67 18.90 17.17
C TRP A 366 -13.66 19.41 18.24
N GLY A 367 -13.28 20.40 19.04
CA GLY A 367 -14.11 20.96 20.10
C GLY A 367 -14.39 19.97 21.24
N VAL A 368 -13.39 19.19 21.64
CA VAL A 368 -13.49 18.21 22.74
C VAL A 368 -12.33 18.35 23.72
N ASP A 369 -12.47 17.75 24.90
CA ASP A 369 -11.38 17.62 25.85
C ASP A 369 -10.32 16.61 25.34
N PRO A 370 -9.00 16.89 25.45
CA PRO A 370 -7.96 15.96 25.01
C PRO A 370 -7.98 14.58 25.69
N SER A 371 -8.54 14.48 26.90
CA SER A 371 -8.72 13.21 27.62
C SER A 371 -9.82 12.32 27.03
N ALA A 372 -10.73 12.89 26.22
CA ALA A 372 -11.77 12.13 25.54
C ALA A 372 -11.23 11.28 24.37
N LEU A 373 -10.04 11.59 23.86
CA LEU A 373 -9.43 10.81 22.78
C LEU A 373 -8.87 9.50 23.36
N PRO A 374 -9.11 8.33 22.74
CA PRO A 374 -8.46 7.10 23.17
C PRO A 374 -6.94 7.15 22.92
N GLY A 375 -6.23 6.18 23.53
CA GLY A 375 -4.82 5.93 23.26
C GLY A 375 -4.58 5.20 21.93
N PRO A 376 -3.33 4.74 21.67
CA PRO A 376 -3.03 3.95 20.49
C PRO A 376 -3.74 2.58 20.51
N GLY A 377 -4.20 2.14 19.35
CA GLY A 377 -4.81 0.81 19.14
C GLY A 377 -3.86 -0.26 18.60
N ARG A 378 -4.44 -1.42 18.24
CA ARG A 378 -3.72 -2.54 17.59
C ARG A 378 -3.39 -2.23 16.13
N SER A 379 -2.28 -2.78 15.63
CA SER A 379 -1.97 -2.69 14.19
C SER A 379 -2.90 -3.55 13.34
N ALA A 380 -2.99 -3.29 12.03
CA ALA A 380 -3.98 -3.92 11.14
C ALA A 380 -4.10 -5.44 11.27
N PHE A 381 -3.00 -6.22 11.25
CA PHE A 381 -3.12 -7.67 11.39
C PHE A 381 -3.50 -8.08 12.82
N GLU A 382 -2.94 -7.43 13.83
CA GLU A 382 -3.27 -7.71 15.24
C GLU A 382 -4.72 -7.37 15.56
N LEU A 383 -5.27 -6.32 14.94
CA LEU A 383 -6.68 -5.96 15.04
C LEU A 383 -7.55 -7.06 14.43
N LEU A 384 -7.25 -7.48 13.20
CA LEU A 384 -7.98 -8.56 12.53
C LEU A 384 -7.88 -9.89 13.30
N ASP A 385 -6.72 -10.19 13.87
CA ASP A 385 -6.50 -11.41 14.64
C ASP A 385 -7.15 -11.38 16.03
N ALA A 386 -7.41 -10.19 16.57
CA ALA A 386 -8.10 -10.04 17.85
C ALA A 386 -9.63 -10.21 17.73
N LEU A 387 -10.22 -10.01 16.54
CA LEU A 387 -11.68 -10.01 16.37
C LEU A 387 -12.34 -11.27 16.94
N GLY A 388 -13.42 -11.08 17.70
CA GLY A 388 -14.21 -12.15 18.33
C GLY A 388 -13.48 -12.99 19.38
N THR A 389 -12.29 -12.57 19.83
CA THR A 389 -11.65 -13.13 21.03
C THR A 389 -12.17 -12.46 22.31
N ASP A 390 -11.97 -13.07 23.48
CA ASP A 390 -12.41 -12.55 24.78
C ASP A 390 -11.93 -11.12 25.10
N HIS A 391 -10.82 -10.70 24.48
CA HIS A 391 -10.22 -9.37 24.67
C HIS A 391 -10.22 -8.52 23.40
N GLY A 392 -10.98 -8.95 22.39
CA GLY A 392 -11.01 -8.34 21.08
C GLY A 392 -12.33 -7.66 20.75
N PRO A 393 -12.36 -6.90 19.65
CA PRO A 393 -13.59 -6.30 19.16
C PRO A 393 -14.62 -7.38 18.77
N ARG A 394 -15.87 -7.12 19.15
CA ARG A 394 -17.06 -7.93 18.84
C ARG A 394 -17.82 -7.41 17.63
N ALA A 395 -17.61 -6.14 17.26
CA ALA A 395 -18.10 -5.56 16.02
C ALA A 395 -16.96 -4.99 15.17
N MET A 396 -17.16 -4.95 13.85
CA MET A 396 -16.27 -4.23 12.94
C MET A 396 -17.06 -3.45 11.88
N LEU A 397 -16.70 -2.17 11.72
CA LEU A 397 -17.11 -1.33 10.60
C LEU A 397 -15.99 -1.28 9.56
N LEU A 398 -16.22 -1.81 8.37
CA LEU A 398 -15.25 -1.90 7.31
C LEU A 398 -15.58 -0.91 6.18
N PHE A 399 -14.61 -0.12 5.74
CA PHE A 399 -14.78 0.88 4.68
C PHE A 399 -13.77 0.66 3.54
N GLY A 400 -14.27 0.23 2.37
CA GLY A 400 -13.50 0.14 1.13
C GLY A 400 -12.31 -0.84 1.17
N SER A 401 -12.42 -1.93 1.94
CA SER A 401 -11.36 -2.91 2.18
C SER A 401 -11.84 -4.35 2.01
N ASN A 402 -10.92 -5.30 1.81
CA ASN A 402 -11.26 -6.70 1.60
C ASN A 402 -10.21 -7.63 2.24
N PRO A 403 -10.13 -7.66 3.58
CA PRO A 403 -9.13 -8.41 4.33
C PRO A 403 -9.18 -9.92 4.09
N LEU A 404 -10.33 -10.48 3.69
CA LEU A 404 -10.42 -11.91 3.36
C LEU A 404 -9.47 -12.30 2.21
N VAL A 405 -9.21 -11.37 1.29
CA VAL A 405 -8.27 -11.61 0.18
C VAL A 405 -6.91 -10.96 0.42
N SER A 406 -6.84 -9.82 1.12
CA SER A 406 -5.61 -9.02 1.23
C SER A 406 -4.76 -9.29 2.48
N ALA A 407 -5.35 -9.80 3.56
CA ALA A 407 -4.63 -10.11 4.80
C ALA A 407 -3.86 -11.44 4.66
N PRO A 408 -2.78 -11.64 5.43
CA PRO A 408 -2.09 -12.92 5.46
C PRO A 408 -2.93 -13.95 6.22
N HIS A 409 -2.66 -15.23 5.98
CA HIS A 409 -3.31 -16.34 6.70
C HIS A 409 -4.85 -16.25 6.63
N THR A 410 -5.35 -16.20 5.38
CA THR A 410 -6.75 -15.93 5.03
C THR A 410 -7.78 -16.72 5.83
N ASP A 411 -7.57 -18.00 6.08
CA ASP A 411 -8.54 -18.83 6.81
C ASP A 411 -8.72 -18.38 8.26
N ARG A 412 -7.64 -18.01 8.94
CA ARG A 412 -7.73 -17.44 10.28
C ARG A 412 -8.50 -16.12 10.28
N VAL A 413 -8.25 -15.24 9.30
CA VAL A 413 -8.99 -13.98 9.18
C VAL A 413 -10.48 -14.23 8.91
N ARG A 414 -10.81 -15.26 8.10
CA ARG A 414 -12.19 -15.69 7.87
C ARG A 414 -12.87 -16.12 9.17
N ASP A 415 -12.22 -16.97 9.96
CA ASP A 415 -12.76 -17.45 11.23
C ASP A 415 -13.01 -16.29 12.21
N ARG A 416 -12.07 -15.34 12.26
CA ARG A 416 -12.17 -14.12 13.08
C ARG A 416 -13.35 -13.25 12.66
N LEU A 417 -13.54 -13.01 11.37
CA LEU A 417 -14.69 -12.27 10.84
C LEU A 417 -16.01 -12.97 11.13
N ALA A 418 -16.05 -14.30 11.01
CA ALA A 418 -17.24 -15.10 11.27
C ALA A 418 -17.66 -15.10 12.76
N SER A 419 -16.71 -14.88 13.67
CA SER A 419 -16.94 -14.84 15.12
C SER A 419 -17.47 -13.49 15.65
N LEU A 420 -17.58 -12.47 14.80
CA LEU A 420 -18.12 -11.17 15.20
C LEU A 420 -19.62 -11.27 15.52
N ASP A 421 -20.08 -10.43 16.44
CA ASP A 421 -21.50 -10.16 16.69
C ASP A 421 -22.12 -9.24 15.64
N LEU A 422 -21.30 -8.40 15.01
CA LEU A 422 -21.73 -7.48 13.96
C LEU A 422 -20.56 -7.16 13.01
N LEU A 423 -20.71 -7.48 11.74
CA LEU A 423 -19.84 -7.03 10.67
C LEU A 423 -20.62 -6.12 9.73
N VAL A 424 -20.17 -4.88 9.59
CA VAL A 424 -20.74 -3.91 8.64
C VAL A 424 -19.71 -3.60 7.57
N ALA A 425 -20.11 -3.67 6.30
CA ALA A 425 -19.25 -3.35 5.16
C ALA A 425 -19.84 -2.19 4.34
N ALA A 426 -19.14 -1.05 4.33
CA ALA A 426 -19.35 0.01 3.36
C ALA A 426 -18.50 -0.28 2.13
N ASP A 427 -19.18 -0.73 1.07
CA ASP A 427 -18.56 -1.14 -0.19
C ASP A 427 -19.52 -0.81 -1.34
N PHE A 428 -19.02 -0.96 -2.55
CA PHE A 428 -19.67 -0.43 -3.74
C PHE A 428 -19.92 -1.56 -4.77
N VAL A 429 -19.35 -2.74 -4.50
CA VAL A 429 -19.70 -4.05 -5.05
C VAL A 429 -19.70 -5.06 -3.90
N LEU A 430 -20.35 -6.21 -4.08
CA LEU A 430 -20.30 -7.28 -3.08
C LEU A 430 -18.94 -8.00 -3.12
N SER A 431 -17.97 -7.50 -2.36
CA SER A 431 -16.66 -8.14 -2.18
C SER A 431 -16.76 -9.40 -1.31
N GLU A 432 -15.70 -10.21 -1.28
CA GLU A 432 -15.66 -11.44 -0.48
C GLU A 432 -15.86 -11.17 1.01
N THR A 433 -15.30 -10.06 1.51
CA THR A 433 -15.53 -9.65 2.91
C THR A 433 -16.95 -9.10 3.10
N ALA A 434 -17.47 -8.30 2.17
CA ALA A 434 -18.85 -7.79 2.26
C ALA A 434 -19.91 -8.89 2.20
N ALA A 435 -19.65 -9.98 1.46
CA ALA A 435 -20.53 -11.15 1.42
C ALA A 435 -20.68 -11.86 2.77
N MET A 436 -19.73 -11.69 3.70
CA MET A 436 -19.82 -12.20 5.08
C MET A 436 -20.51 -11.24 6.04
N ALA A 437 -20.76 -9.99 5.62
CA ALA A 437 -21.30 -8.97 6.50
C ALA A 437 -22.75 -9.28 6.94
N ASP A 438 -23.10 -8.73 8.11
CA ASP A 438 -24.46 -8.67 8.61
C ASP A 438 -25.20 -7.49 7.99
N VAL A 439 -24.49 -6.39 7.71
CA VAL A 439 -25.02 -5.21 7.02
C VAL A 439 -24.04 -4.77 5.93
N VAL A 440 -24.54 -4.53 4.73
CA VAL A 440 -23.77 -3.94 3.62
C VAL A 440 -24.37 -2.60 3.26
N LEU A 441 -23.55 -1.55 3.27
CA LEU A 441 -23.95 -0.18 2.98
C LEU A 441 -23.39 0.25 1.62
N PRO A 442 -24.24 0.51 0.60
CA PRO A 442 -23.77 0.90 -0.72
C PRO A 442 -23.19 2.31 -0.70
N VAL A 443 -21.92 2.44 -1.09
CA VAL A 443 -21.24 3.75 -1.16
C VAL A 443 -20.88 4.21 -2.58
N ALA A 444 -20.75 5.53 -2.74
CA ALA A 444 -20.36 6.17 -4.00
C ALA A 444 -19.01 5.68 -4.53
N GLN A 445 -18.88 5.56 -5.86
CA GLN A 445 -17.59 5.31 -6.51
C GLN A 445 -16.78 6.58 -6.73
N TRP A 446 -15.51 6.38 -7.11
CA TRP A 446 -14.53 7.40 -7.42
C TRP A 446 -14.95 8.49 -8.43
N ALA A 447 -15.93 8.24 -9.30
CA ALA A 447 -16.47 9.21 -10.27
C ALA A 447 -17.78 9.86 -9.82
N GLU A 448 -18.38 9.33 -8.75
CA GLU A 448 -19.68 9.73 -8.19
C GLU A 448 -19.50 10.72 -7.01
N GLU A 449 -18.25 11.01 -6.65
CA GLU A 449 -17.89 11.83 -5.50
C GLU A 449 -16.70 12.76 -5.78
N SER A 450 -16.54 13.75 -4.90
CA SER A 450 -15.42 14.69 -4.89
C SER A 450 -14.59 14.55 -3.61
N GLY A 451 -13.33 14.97 -3.67
CA GLY A 451 -12.42 14.98 -2.53
C GLY A 451 -10.98 15.19 -2.98
N THR A 452 -10.03 14.77 -2.18
CA THR A 452 -8.60 14.86 -2.51
C THR A 452 -7.89 13.52 -2.33
N MET A 453 -6.87 13.30 -3.16
CA MET A 453 -5.98 12.14 -3.15
C MET A 453 -4.56 12.64 -3.07
N THR A 454 -3.69 11.95 -2.35
CA THR A 454 -2.27 12.25 -2.28
C THR A 454 -1.49 11.13 -2.96
N ASN A 455 -0.82 11.48 -4.05
CA ASN A 455 -0.15 10.54 -4.93
C ASN A 455 1.23 10.13 -4.37
N LEU A 456 1.98 9.32 -5.13
CA LEU A 456 3.28 8.77 -4.70
C LEU A 456 4.38 9.81 -4.40
N GLU A 457 4.30 11.02 -4.98
CA GLU A 457 5.29 12.12 -4.85
C GLU A 457 4.84 13.17 -3.81
N GLY A 458 3.82 12.83 -3.01
CA GLY A 458 3.24 13.73 -2.01
C GLY A 458 2.40 14.86 -2.61
N ARG A 459 2.06 14.79 -3.91
CA ARG A 459 1.21 15.78 -4.58
C ARG A 459 -0.26 15.49 -4.27
N ILE A 460 -0.94 16.52 -3.78
CA ILE A 460 -2.37 16.51 -3.46
C ILE A 460 -3.14 16.86 -4.73
N LEU A 461 -4.07 15.99 -5.09
CA LEU A 461 -4.82 16.02 -6.34
C LEU A 461 -6.30 16.11 -6.05
N ARG A 462 -7.01 16.93 -6.82
CA ARG A 462 -8.48 17.02 -6.76
C ARG A 462 -9.10 15.82 -7.46
N ARG A 463 -9.96 15.10 -6.74
CA ARG A 463 -10.93 14.17 -7.32
C ARG A 463 -12.22 14.96 -7.54
N THR A 464 -12.66 15.02 -8.79
CA THR A 464 -13.87 15.75 -9.19
C THR A 464 -14.96 14.75 -9.54
N ARG A 465 -16.14 14.93 -8.93
CA ARG A 465 -17.36 14.20 -9.28
C ARG A 465 -17.71 14.44 -10.75
N ALA A 466 -17.88 13.35 -11.51
CA ALA A 466 -18.25 13.39 -12.93
C ALA A 466 -19.74 13.09 -13.16
N ILE A 467 -20.34 12.26 -12.31
CA ILE A 467 -21.76 11.87 -12.35
C ILE A 467 -22.36 11.88 -10.94
N ALA A 468 -23.68 11.93 -10.84
CA ALA A 468 -24.34 11.65 -9.57
C ALA A 468 -24.20 10.15 -9.22
N PRO A 469 -24.12 9.79 -7.93
CA PRO A 469 -24.32 8.41 -7.51
C PRO A 469 -25.67 7.86 -8.00
N PRO A 470 -25.81 6.54 -8.21
CA PRO A 470 -27.12 5.93 -8.45
C PRO A 470 -28.13 6.30 -7.36
N GLU A 471 -29.42 6.29 -7.71
CA GLU A 471 -30.49 6.54 -6.74
C GLU A 471 -30.36 5.59 -5.54
N GLY A 472 -30.47 6.14 -4.33
CA GLY A 472 -30.31 5.39 -3.09
C GLY A 472 -28.87 5.16 -2.64
N VAL A 473 -27.85 5.49 -3.44
CA VAL A 473 -26.44 5.40 -3.00
C VAL A 473 -26.04 6.66 -2.24
N ARG A 474 -25.31 6.49 -1.13
CA ARG A 474 -24.74 7.59 -0.31
C ARG A 474 -23.21 7.59 -0.41
N THR A 475 -22.57 8.70 -0.07
CA THR A 475 -21.12 8.78 0.10
C THR A 475 -20.70 8.25 1.47
N ASP A 476 -19.44 7.82 1.63
CA ASP A 476 -18.91 7.41 2.94
C ASP A 476 -19.04 8.51 4.00
N LEU A 477 -18.92 9.79 3.61
CA LEU A 477 -19.08 10.92 4.53
C LEU A 477 -20.52 11.04 5.05
N GLU A 478 -21.51 10.83 4.19
CA GLU A 478 -22.93 10.79 4.58
C GLU A 478 -23.22 9.61 5.50
N VAL A 479 -22.68 8.41 5.20
CA VAL A 479 -22.84 7.24 6.06
C VAL A 479 -22.23 7.47 7.44
N LEU A 480 -21.01 8.01 7.51
CA LEU A 480 -20.33 8.30 8.78
C LEU A 480 -21.05 9.38 9.59
N SER A 481 -21.57 10.42 8.91
CA SER A 481 -22.34 11.50 9.56
C SER A 481 -23.64 10.96 10.16
N ASP A 482 -24.38 10.15 9.42
CA ASP A 482 -25.69 9.66 9.83
C ASP A 482 -25.59 8.59 10.95
N LEU A 483 -24.55 7.75 10.91
CA LEU A 483 -24.19 6.89 12.05
C LEU A 483 -23.76 7.71 13.27
N ALA A 484 -22.97 8.76 13.09
CA ALA A 484 -22.51 9.58 14.20
C ALA A 484 -23.68 10.27 14.92
N LEU A 485 -24.67 10.76 14.17
CA LEU A 485 -25.92 11.31 14.70
C LEU A 485 -26.66 10.30 15.57
N ARG A 486 -26.85 9.07 15.07
CA ARG A 486 -27.49 7.97 15.81
C ARG A 486 -26.70 7.53 17.04
N LEU A 487 -25.38 7.70 17.01
CA LEU A 487 -24.48 7.49 18.16
C LEU A 487 -24.40 8.69 19.12
N GLY A 488 -25.29 9.70 18.96
CA GLY A 488 -25.44 10.82 19.88
C GLY A 488 -24.48 11.99 19.64
N GLN A 489 -23.80 12.05 18.49
CA GLN A 489 -22.96 13.19 18.13
C GLN A 489 -23.82 14.36 17.60
N PRO A 490 -23.41 15.61 17.83
CA PRO A 490 -24.14 16.75 17.31
C PRO A 490 -24.03 16.84 15.77
N PRO A 491 -25.09 17.31 15.07
CA PRO A 491 -25.15 17.29 13.60
C PRO A 491 -23.99 17.98 12.88
N GLN A 492 -23.43 19.02 13.48
CA GLN A 492 -22.38 19.83 12.85
C GLN A 492 -20.99 19.18 12.96
N ARG A 493 -20.82 18.11 13.76
CA ARG A 493 -19.50 17.53 14.04
C ARG A 493 -18.96 16.68 12.89
N PHE A 494 -19.82 16.13 12.04
CA PHE A 494 -19.44 15.28 10.92
C PHE A 494 -20.03 15.85 9.63
N PRO A 495 -19.42 16.90 9.05
CA PRO A 495 -19.89 17.47 7.80
C PRO A 495 -19.75 16.45 6.66
N THR A 496 -20.69 16.51 5.71
CA THR A 496 -20.73 15.60 4.55
C THR A 496 -20.16 16.22 3.28
N ASP A 497 -19.99 17.54 3.25
CA ASP A 497 -19.35 18.25 2.16
C ASP A 497 -17.82 18.08 2.22
N PRO A 498 -17.17 17.54 1.18
CA PRO A 498 -15.75 17.24 1.20
C PRO A 498 -14.88 18.49 1.34
N ASP A 499 -15.30 19.65 0.82
CA ASP A 499 -14.48 20.88 0.92
C ASP A 499 -14.52 21.46 2.34
N THR A 500 -15.65 21.32 3.03
CA THR A 500 -15.79 21.60 4.46
C THR A 500 -14.89 20.68 5.31
N VAL A 501 -14.87 19.38 4.98
CA VAL A 501 -13.97 18.41 5.65
C VAL A 501 -12.50 18.75 5.37
N LEU A 502 -12.14 19.08 4.13
CA LEU A 502 -10.79 19.48 3.75
C LEU A 502 -10.33 20.71 4.55
N ALA A 503 -11.20 21.71 4.72
CA ALA A 503 -10.88 22.88 5.55
C ALA A 503 -10.66 22.52 7.02
N GLU A 504 -11.44 21.58 7.58
CA GLU A 504 -11.22 21.07 8.94
C GLU A 504 -9.92 20.27 9.06
N LEU A 505 -9.61 19.43 8.05
CA LEU A 505 -8.36 18.70 7.94
C LEU A 505 -7.16 19.66 7.85
N GLY A 506 -7.27 20.75 7.09
CA GLY A 506 -6.23 21.79 7.03
C GLY A 506 -5.93 22.38 8.40
N ARG A 507 -6.96 22.69 9.21
CA ARG A 507 -6.78 23.14 10.61
C ARG A 507 -6.18 22.06 11.51
N ALA A 508 -6.64 20.81 11.37
CA ALA A 508 -6.17 19.70 12.19
C ALA A 508 -4.71 19.33 11.93
N SER A 509 -4.27 19.42 10.67
CA SER A 509 -2.91 19.12 10.23
C SER A 509 -1.93 20.30 10.36
N ALA A 510 -2.43 21.53 10.56
CA ALA A 510 -1.61 22.73 10.72
C ALA A 510 -0.48 22.54 11.74
N GLY A 511 0.75 22.89 11.35
CA GLY A 511 1.96 22.73 12.14
C GLY A 511 2.43 21.28 12.31
N GLY A 512 1.80 20.32 11.65
CA GLY A 512 2.25 18.93 11.55
C GLY A 512 3.32 18.76 10.47
N LEU A 513 3.89 17.56 10.36
CA LEU A 513 4.88 17.26 9.31
C LEU A 513 4.21 17.15 7.92
N SER A 514 2.99 16.60 7.87
CA SER A 514 2.13 16.60 6.69
C SER A 514 1.05 17.68 6.85
N ASP A 515 1.45 18.93 6.66
CA ASP A 515 0.60 20.11 6.83
C ASP A 515 -0.21 20.39 5.55
N TYR A 516 -1.54 20.44 5.70
CA TYR A 516 -2.50 20.73 4.61
C TYR A 516 -3.21 22.08 4.81
N SER A 517 -2.76 22.93 5.74
CA SER A 517 -3.41 24.20 6.08
C SER A 517 -3.49 25.20 4.92
N GLY A 518 -2.60 25.11 3.95
CA GLY A 518 -2.62 25.89 2.72
C GLY A 518 -3.35 25.24 1.55
N VAL A 519 -3.94 24.06 1.72
CA VAL A 519 -4.61 23.33 0.64
C VAL A 519 -6.07 23.77 0.56
N THR A 520 -6.41 24.51 -0.49
CA THR A 520 -7.79 24.97 -0.72
C THR A 520 -8.31 24.50 -2.08
N PRO A 521 -9.64 24.38 -2.25
CA PRO A 521 -10.23 24.05 -3.55
C PRO A 521 -9.78 24.99 -4.67
N GLU A 522 -9.61 26.29 -4.38
CA GLU A 522 -9.17 27.30 -5.34
C GLU A 522 -7.75 27.02 -5.84
N ARG A 523 -6.80 26.76 -4.93
CA ARG A 523 -5.41 26.41 -5.31
C ARG A 523 -5.32 25.08 -6.05
N LEU A 524 -6.12 24.09 -5.66
CA LEU A 524 -6.20 22.82 -6.39
C LEU A 524 -6.74 23.01 -7.81
N SER A 525 -7.72 23.90 -7.98
CA SER A 525 -8.34 24.18 -9.28
C SER A 525 -7.50 25.08 -10.20
N SER A 526 -6.56 25.86 -9.65
CA SER A 526 -5.70 26.77 -10.44
C SER A 526 -4.64 26.04 -11.27
N GLY A 527 -4.44 24.73 -11.01
CA GLY A 527 -3.39 23.92 -11.63
C GLY A 527 -2.06 23.91 -10.87
N GLU A 528 -1.99 24.57 -9.72
CA GLU A 528 -0.82 24.57 -8.84
C GLU A 528 -0.42 23.14 -8.43
N ALA A 529 0.89 22.88 -8.34
CA ALA A 529 1.40 21.59 -7.89
C ALA A 529 1.57 21.60 -6.37
N LEU A 530 0.52 21.20 -5.65
CA LEU A 530 0.50 21.18 -4.19
C LEU A 530 1.17 19.91 -3.63
N HIS A 531 2.49 19.95 -3.42
CA HIS A 531 3.25 18.89 -2.73
C HIS A 531 3.36 19.21 -1.24
N TRP A 532 2.92 18.28 -0.39
CA TRP A 532 2.97 18.51 1.05
C TRP A 532 4.42 18.50 1.61
N PRO A 533 4.73 19.31 2.64
CA PRO A 533 3.82 20.21 3.34
C PRO A 533 3.41 21.43 2.49
N VAL A 534 2.15 21.82 2.62
CA VAL A 534 1.57 23.03 2.03
C VAL A 534 1.01 23.85 3.18
N ARG A 535 1.86 24.67 3.80
CA ARG A 535 1.43 25.53 4.90
C ARG A 535 0.65 26.72 4.36
N ALA A 536 -0.25 27.27 5.18
CA ALA A 536 -0.98 28.48 4.83
C ALA A 536 0.01 29.60 4.46
N GLN A 537 -0.21 30.23 3.29
CA GLN A 537 0.61 31.34 2.77
C GLN A 537 2.07 30.96 2.43
N GLU A 538 2.41 29.67 2.36
CA GLU A 538 3.70 29.19 1.89
C GLU A 538 3.58 28.50 0.51
N GLU A 539 4.71 28.48 -0.20
CA GLU A 539 4.88 27.70 -1.42
C GLU A 539 4.85 26.19 -1.12
N PRO A 540 4.33 25.35 -2.03
CA PRO A 540 4.42 23.91 -1.89
C PRO A 540 5.87 23.40 -1.85
N THR A 541 6.07 22.21 -1.28
CA THR A 541 7.42 21.64 -1.08
C THR A 541 7.65 20.43 -2.00
N PRO A 542 8.01 20.60 -3.29
CA PRO A 542 8.22 19.49 -4.21
C PRO A 542 9.39 18.59 -3.81
N HIS A 543 10.42 19.14 -3.16
CA HIS A 543 11.61 18.41 -2.71
C HIS A 543 11.78 18.51 -1.20
N LEU A 544 11.94 17.38 -0.52
CA LEU A 544 12.30 17.36 0.89
C LEU A 544 13.82 17.30 1.08
N PHE A 545 14.24 17.77 2.24
CA PHE A 545 15.59 17.59 2.77
C PHE A 545 16.72 18.29 2.00
N LEU A 546 16.42 19.29 1.16
CA LEU A 546 17.47 20.07 0.49
C LEU A 546 18.40 20.74 1.51
N ASP A 547 17.82 21.41 2.52
CA ASP A 547 18.59 22.08 3.57
C ASP A 547 18.94 21.15 4.74
N SER A 548 17.95 20.47 5.31
CA SER A 548 18.11 19.61 6.49
C SER A 548 17.13 18.44 6.51
N PHE A 549 17.54 17.33 7.13
CA PHE A 549 16.65 16.20 7.40
C PHE A 549 15.72 16.51 8.58
N ALA A 550 14.60 15.79 8.72
CA ALA A 550 13.56 16.09 9.70
C ALA A 550 13.89 15.64 11.15
N HIS A 551 15.12 15.21 11.40
CA HIS A 551 15.62 14.99 12.76
C HIS A 551 15.94 16.32 13.45
N PRO A 552 15.90 16.41 14.80
CA PRO A 552 16.14 17.68 15.52
C PRO A 552 17.49 18.34 15.23
N ASP A 553 18.52 17.58 14.85
CA ASP A 553 19.85 18.08 14.49
C ASP A 553 20.05 18.27 12.97
N GLY A 554 19.01 18.07 12.17
CA GLY A 554 19.04 18.25 10.73
C GLY A 554 19.79 17.17 9.94
N ARG A 555 20.25 16.08 10.58
CA ARG A 555 21.10 15.04 9.94
C ARG A 555 20.36 13.72 9.76
N ALA A 556 20.62 13.02 8.66
CA ALA A 556 20.11 11.67 8.45
C ALA A 556 20.81 10.65 9.35
N ARG A 557 20.22 9.46 9.51
CA ARG A 557 20.75 8.36 10.31
C ARG A 557 21.00 7.14 9.44
N PHE A 558 22.23 6.65 9.46
CA PHE A 558 22.50 5.27 9.13
C PHE A 558 21.93 4.38 10.23
N VAL A 559 21.30 3.27 9.84
CA VAL A 559 20.70 2.31 10.78
C VAL A 559 21.51 1.01 10.74
N PRO A 560 22.10 0.56 11.85
CA PRO A 560 22.75 -0.74 11.90
C PRO A 560 21.69 -1.85 11.74
N VAL A 561 21.81 -2.64 10.68
CA VAL A 561 20.82 -3.66 10.30
C VAL A 561 21.46 -5.04 10.22
N PRO A 562 21.39 -5.85 11.29
CA PRO A 562 21.92 -7.21 11.27
C PRO A 562 21.08 -8.11 10.37
N HIS A 563 21.74 -9.01 9.64
CA HIS A 563 21.01 -10.01 8.85
C HIS A 563 20.38 -11.08 9.73
N GLN A 564 19.09 -11.33 9.47
CA GLN A 564 18.34 -12.47 9.98
C GLN A 564 17.75 -13.24 8.80
N PRO A 565 17.66 -14.59 8.84
CA PRO A 565 16.94 -15.35 7.82
C PRO A 565 15.44 -15.03 7.84
N PRO A 566 14.68 -15.36 6.78
CA PRO A 566 13.22 -15.34 6.84
C PRO A 566 12.68 -16.20 7.99
N VAL A 567 11.46 -15.91 8.45
CA VAL A 567 10.85 -16.62 9.60
C VAL A 567 10.65 -18.08 9.27
N GLU A 568 10.26 -18.36 8.03
CA GLU A 568 10.11 -19.71 7.51
C GLU A 568 11.15 -19.97 6.41
N THR A 569 11.86 -21.09 6.53
CA THR A 569 12.81 -21.58 5.52
C THR A 569 12.33 -22.88 4.90
N THR A 570 12.90 -23.22 3.73
CA THR A 570 12.60 -24.44 2.98
C THR A 570 13.25 -25.65 3.65
N ASP A 571 12.58 -26.80 3.56
CA ASP A 571 13.05 -28.11 4.02
C ASP A 571 12.67 -29.20 3.00
N ASP A 572 12.85 -30.48 3.35
CA ASP A 572 12.56 -31.59 2.46
C ASP A 572 11.06 -31.72 2.13
N ASP A 573 10.18 -31.32 3.06
CA ASP A 573 8.72 -31.36 2.87
C ASP A 573 8.22 -30.18 2.02
N TYR A 574 8.85 -29.01 2.16
CA TYR A 574 8.52 -27.76 1.48
C TYR A 574 9.76 -27.15 0.80
N PRO A 575 10.23 -27.73 -0.32
CA PRO A 575 11.54 -27.43 -0.90
C PRO A 575 11.61 -26.16 -1.73
N LEU A 576 10.47 -25.51 -2.03
CA LEU A 576 10.41 -24.32 -2.87
C LEU A 576 10.03 -23.08 -2.06
N VAL A 577 10.44 -21.90 -2.54
CA VAL A 577 9.98 -20.62 -1.99
C VAL A 577 8.86 -20.08 -2.88
N ALA A 578 7.67 -19.85 -2.32
CA ALA A 578 6.64 -19.06 -2.96
C ALA A 578 6.87 -17.57 -2.67
N THR A 579 6.77 -16.75 -3.71
CA THR A 579 6.69 -15.30 -3.59
C THR A 579 5.44 -14.77 -4.31
N THR A 580 4.86 -13.70 -3.77
CA THR A 580 3.59 -13.16 -4.26
C THR A 580 3.77 -11.83 -4.97
N GLY A 581 2.93 -11.54 -5.95
CA GLY A 581 2.91 -10.21 -6.56
C GLY A 581 1.66 -9.92 -7.35
N ARG A 582 1.81 -9.12 -8.41
CA ARG A 582 0.69 -8.52 -9.13
C ARG A 582 0.74 -8.88 -10.60
N THR A 583 -0.37 -8.67 -11.27
CA THR A 583 -0.49 -8.70 -12.72
C THR A 583 -0.93 -7.32 -13.23
N MET A 584 -0.73 -7.07 -14.52
CA MET A 584 -1.11 -5.80 -15.13
C MET A 584 -2.64 -5.60 -15.16
N GLY A 585 -3.40 -6.66 -15.40
CA GLY A 585 -4.85 -6.60 -15.63
C GLY A 585 -5.69 -6.47 -14.36
N HIS A 586 -5.17 -6.87 -13.20
CA HIS A 586 -5.95 -6.86 -11.96
C HIS A 586 -5.38 -5.92 -10.90
N TYR A 587 -6.28 -5.37 -10.09
CA TYR A 587 -5.93 -4.41 -9.05
C TYR A 587 -6.29 -4.98 -7.66
N GLN A 588 -5.31 -4.93 -6.75
CA GLN A 588 -5.44 -5.39 -5.36
C GLN A 588 -6.10 -6.76 -5.26
N THR A 589 -7.23 -6.88 -4.57
CA THR A 589 -7.94 -8.15 -4.34
C THR A 589 -8.79 -8.58 -5.52
N GLY A 590 -8.72 -7.88 -6.66
CA GLY A 590 -9.49 -8.20 -7.87
C GLY A 590 -10.97 -7.83 -7.81
N ALA A 591 -11.48 -7.37 -6.65
CA ALA A 591 -12.90 -7.06 -6.46
C ALA A 591 -13.46 -6.10 -7.53
N GLN A 592 -12.68 -5.12 -7.97
CA GLN A 592 -13.11 -4.22 -9.04
C GLN A 592 -12.83 -4.83 -10.43
N THR A 593 -11.57 -5.18 -10.68
CA THR A 593 -11.09 -5.48 -12.03
C THR A 593 -11.52 -6.84 -12.57
N ARG A 594 -11.90 -7.81 -11.72
CA ARG A 594 -12.46 -9.08 -12.20
C ARG A 594 -13.91 -8.94 -12.70
N ARG A 595 -14.56 -7.81 -12.42
CA ARG A 595 -15.91 -7.48 -12.94
C ARG A 595 -15.87 -6.76 -14.28
N VAL A 596 -14.68 -6.32 -14.72
CA VAL A 596 -14.46 -5.71 -16.03
C VAL A 596 -14.23 -6.84 -17.05
N PRO A 597 -15.13 -7.05 -18.03
CA PRO A 597 -15.09 -8.24 -18.88
C PRO A 597 -13.79 -8.40 -19.67
N GLU A 598 -13.22 -7.30 -20.18
CA GLU A 598 -11.94 -7.35 -20.90
C GLU A 598 -10.79 -7.81 -20.00
N LEU A 599 -10.70 -7.26 -18.79
CA LEU A 599 -9.64 -7.59 -17.84
C LEU A 599 -9.78 -9.03 -17.32
N HIS A 600 -11.00 -9.45 -17.01
CA HIS A 600 -11.26 -10.80 -16.53
C HIS A 600 -10.98 -11.86 -17.61
N ARG A 601 -11.38 -11.63 -18.87
CA ARG A 601 -11.07 -12.56 -19.97
C ARG A 601 -9.56 -12.70 -20.20
N ALA A 602 -8.78 -11.65 -19.95
CA ALA A 602 -7.34 -11.69 -20.12
C ALA A 602 -6.62 -12.52 -19.05
N GLU A 603 -7.15 -12.58 -17.82
CA GLU A 603 -6.59 -13.39 -16.73
C GLU A 603 -7.71 -13.92 -15.82
N PRO A 604 -8.43 -14.98 -16.23
CA PRO A 604 -9.66 -15.40 -15.55
C PRO A 604 -9.41 -16.16 -14.24
N GLU A 605 -8.24 -16.78 -14.11
CA GLU A 605 -7.89 -17.73 -13.07
C GLU A 605 -6.51 -17.37 -12.48
N ALA A 606 -6.25 -17.80 -11.24
CA ALA A 606 -4.92 -17.72 -10.65
C ALA A 606 -3.94 -18.65 -11.38
N TYR A 607 -2.68 -18.23 -11.46
CA TYR A 607 -1.61 -19.01 -12.07
C TYR A 607 -0.37 -19.09 -11.18
N VAL A 608 0.42 -20.15 -11.35
CA VAL A 608 1.74 -20.30 -10.74
C VAL A 608 2.81 -20.23 -11.83
N GLU A 609 3.67 -19.21 -11.76
CA GLU A 609 4.88 -19.14 -12.59
C GLU A 609 5.96 -20.03 -11.98
N VAL A 610 6.50 -20.96 -12.78
CA VAL A 610 7.48 -21.95 -12.32
C VAL A 610 8.44 -22.33 -13.46
N HIS A 611 9.69 -22.66 -13.12
CA HIS A 611 10.66 -23.16 -14.09
C HIS A 611 10.23 -24.53 -14.66
N PRO A 612 10.41 -24.80 -15.98
CA PRO A 612 10.06 -26.08 -16.62
C PRO A 612 10.58 -27.32 -15.85
N ASP A 613 11.85 -27.35 -15.46
CA ASP A 613 12.42 -28.49 -14.73
C ASP A 613 11.79 -28.68 -13.34
N THR A 614 11.44 -27.59 -12.66
CA THR A 614 10.78 -27.65 -11.36
C THR A 614 9.35 -28.19 -11.50
N ALA A 615 8.62 -27.76 -12.53
CA ALA A 615 7.31 -28.32 -12.86
C ALA A 615 7.41 -29.80 -13.24
N ALA A 616 8.38 -30.18 -14.06
CA ALA A 616 8.60 -31.57 -14.48
C ALA A 616 8.90 -32.50 -13.30
N ARG A 617 9.71 -32.06 -12.32
CA ARG A 617 9.95 -32.80 -11.06
C ARG A 617 8.67 -33.00 -10.24
N ALA A 618 7.73 -32.07 -10.31
CA ALA A 618 6.40 -32.16 -9.70
C ALA A 618 5.37 -32.90 -10.59
N GLY A 619 5.78 -33.41 -11.75
CA GLY A 619 4.91 -34.06 -12.72
C GLY A 619 3.95 -33.12 -13.46
N LEU A 620 4.20 -31.82 -13.47
CA LEU A 620 3.29 -30.80 -14.02
C LEU A 620 3.74 -30.32 -15.42
N ALA A 621 2.77 -30.07 -16.29
CA ALA A 621 2.94 -29.43 -17.59
C ALA A 621 2.25 -28.06 -17.64
N SER A 622 2.53 -27.28 -18.70
CA SER A 622 1.89 -25.99 -18.91
C SER A 622 0.37 -26.13 -19.01
N GLY A 623 -0.38 -25.32 -18.28
CA GLY A 623 -1.85 -25.33 -18.26
C GLY A 623 -2.46 -26.33 -17.28
N ASP A 624 -1.69 -27.24 -16.69
CA ASP A 624 -2.19 -28.13 -15.64
C ASP A 624 -2.68 -27.33 -14.42
N TRP A 625 -3.60 -27.92 -13.67
CA TRP A 625 -3.92 -27.44 -12.32
C TRP A 625 -2.89 -27.99 -11.34
N ALA A 626 -2.28 -27.09 -10.57
CA ALA A 626 -1.38 -27.43 -9.49
C ALA A 626 -1.98 -27.03 -8.14
N ARG A 627 -1.69 -27.85 -7.13
CA ARG A 627 -1.79 -27.45 -5.73
C ARG A 627 -0.43 -26.96 -5.26
N ILE A 628 -0.43 -25.80 -4.60
CA ILE A 628 0.72 -25.25 -3.91
C ILE A 628 0.40 -25.33 -2.42
N THR A 629 1.16 -26.13 -1.68
CA THR A 629 0.89 -26.42 -0.27
C THR A 629 1.98 -25.81 0.60
N SER A 630 1.59 -25.09 1.65
CA SER A 630 2.46 -24.61 2.72
C SER A 630 2.09 -25.31 4.04
N ARG A 631 2.79 -24.99 5.14
CA ARG A 631 2.43 -25.45 6.49
C ARG A 631 1.08 -24.93 6.99
N ARG A 632 0.58 -23.84 6.40
CA ARG A 632 -0.64 -23.14 6.84
C ARG A 632 -1.88 -23.53 6.07
N GLY A 633 -1.71 -23.94 4.83
CA GLY A 633 -2.81 -24.16 3.90
C GLY A 633 -2.30 -24.31 2.48
N HIS A 634 -3.23 -24.28 1.54
CA HIS A 634 -2.92 -24.48 0.13
C HIS A 634 -3.64 -23.47 -0.75
N THR A 635 -3.10 -23.29 -1.96
CA THR A 635 -3.79 -22.61 -3.06
C THR A 635 -3.71 -23.45 -4.31
N ARG A 636 -4.72 -23.33 -5.15
CA ARG A 636 -4.81 -23.95 -6.47
C ARG A 636 -4.54 -22.90 -7.53
N ALA A 637 -3.77 -23.26 -8.57
CA ALA A 637 -3.43 -22.35 -9.64
C ALA A 637 -3.09 -23.08 -10.95
N ARG A 638 -3.27 -22.42 -12.09
CA ARG A 638 -2.83 -22.91 -13.41
C ARG A 638 -1.33 -22.79 -13.57
N VAL A 639 -0.67 -23.84 -14.06
CA VAL A 639 0.78 -23.83 -14.28
C VAL A 639 1.14 -22.97 -15.50
N ARG A 640 2.04 -22.00 -15.29
CA ARG A 640 2.66 -21.19 -16.33
C ARG A 640 4.17 -21.42 -16.32
N LEU A 641 4.66 -22.16 -17.32
CA LEU A 641 6.09 -22.45 -17.43
C LEU A 641 6.87 -21.20 -17.84
N THR A 642 7.89 -20.86 -17.07
CA THR A 642 8.75 -19.69 -17.28
C THR A 642 10.22 -20.11 -17.25
N PRO A 643 10.89 -20.26 -18.40
CA PRO A 643 12.29 -20.73 -18.47
C PRO A 643 13.30 -19.81 -17.77
N THR A 644 12.93 -18.56 -17.53
CA THR A 644 13.76 -17.57 -16.82
C THR A 644 13.51 -17.53 -15.32
N ALA A 645 12.56 -18.33 -14.81
CA ALA A 645 12.30 -18.43 -13.38
C ALA A 645 13.43 -19.19 -12.66
N ARG A 646 13.63 -18.90 -11.39
CA ARG A 646 14.58 -19.68 -10.57
C ARG A 646 14.06 -21.11 -10.37
N LEU A 647 14.97 -22.06 -10.25
CA LEU A 647 14.63 -23.47 -9.99
C LEU A 647 14.05 -23.70 -8.57
N ASP A 648 14.35 -22.80 -7.64
CA ASP A 648 14.01 -22.89 -6.21
C ASP A 648 12.78 -22.04 -5.82
N THR A 649 12.15 -21.36 -6.78
CA THR A 649 11.13 -20.34 -6.51
C THR A 649 9.91 -20.52 -7.41
N VAL A 650 8.72 -20.27 -6.86
CA VAL A 650 7.46 -20.14 -7.61
C VAL A 650 6.81 -18.77 -7.35
N PHE A 651 6.08 -18.24 -8.32
CA PHE A 651 5.38 -16.96 -8.19
C PHE A 651 3.88 -17.10 -8.35
N LEU A 652 3.13 -16.40 -7.50
CA LEU A 652 1.66 -16.35 -7.51
C LEU A 652 1.14 -14.91 -7.46
N PRO A 653 0.18 -14.51 -8.33
CA PRO A 653 -0.54 -13.27 -8.16
C PRO A 653 -1.59 -13.40 -7.03
N PHE A 654 -1.73 -12.38 -6.19
CA PHE A 654 -2.71 -12.44 -5.06
C PHE A 654 -4.09 -11.86 -5.39
N HIS A 655 -4.41 -11.71 -6.68
CA HIS A 655 -5.65 -11.06 -7.14
C HIS A 655 -6.90 -11.92 -7.02
N PHE A 656 -6.82 -13.12 -6.46
CA PHE A 656 -7.87 -14.12 -6.46
C PHE A 656 -8.22 -14.56 -5.03
N ALA A 657 -9.44 -15.03 -4.85
CA ALA A 657 -10.00 -15.42 -3.54
C ALA A 657 -10.20 -16.94 -3.44
N GLY A 658 -10.66 -17.40 -2.28
CA GLY A 658 -11.02 -18.80 -2.08
C GLY A 658 -9.82 -19.74 -2.18
N ASP A 659 -10.01 -20.87 -2.86
CA ASP A 659 -8.97 -21.87 -3.11
C ASP A 659 -7.84 -21.35 -4.00
N GLN A 660 -8.05 -20.26 -4.74
CA GLN A 660 -7.07 -19.61 -5.61
C GLN A 660 -6.31 -18.46 -4.91
N SER A 661 -6.52 -18.24 -3.62
CA SER A 661 -5.86 -17.14 -2.91
C SER A 661 -4.41 -17.47 -2.54
N ALA A 662 -3.48 -16.71 -3.09
CA ALA A 662 -2.07 -16.80 -2.71
C ALA A 662 -1.83 -16.54 -1.20
N ASN A 663 -2.72 -15.79 -0.54
CA ASN A 663 -2.61 -15.48 0.89
C ASN A 663 -3.02 -16.63 1.81
N ASN A 664 -3.53 -17.74 1.26
CA ASN A 664 -3.63 -19.01 1.99
C ASN A 664 -2.24 -19.56 2.36
N LEU A 665 -1.19 -19.12 1.66
CA LEU A 665 0.19 -19.54 1.91
C LEU A 665 0.96 -18.61 2.83
N THR A 666 0.56 -17.34 2.95
CA THR A 666 1.43 -16.29 3.52
C THR A 666 1.50 -16.32 5.04
N HIS A 667 2.62 -15.85 5.59
CA HIS A 667 2.92 -15.97 7.01
C HIS A 667 2.47 -14.72 7.79
N PRO A 668 1.77 -14.88 8.93
CA PRO A 668 1.33 -13.75 9.75
C PRO A 668 2.44 -13.15 10.64
N ALA A 669 3.71 -13.48 10.39
CA ALA A 669 4.80 -12.99 11.25
C ALA A 669 5.03 -11.52 10.95
N LEU A 670 5.08 -10.72 12.02
CA LEU A 670 5.09 -9.27 11.91
C LEU A 670 6.48 -8.73 12.14
N ASP A 671 6.88 -7.80 11.28
CA ASP A 671 8.05 -6.97 11.51
C ASP A 671 7.94 -6.25 12.86
N PRO A 672 9.01 -6.27 13.69
CA PRO A 672 8.95 -5.79 15.07
C PRO A 672 8.67 -4.28 15.17
N THR A 673 8.89 -3.51 14.09
CA THR A 673 8.74 -2.04 14.10
C THR A 673 7.49 -1.59 13.35
N SER A 674 7.37 -2.01 12.09
CA SER A 674 6.27 -1.59 11.21
C SER A 674 5.00 -2.40 11.41
N ARG A 675 5.13 -3.60 12.01
CA ARG A 675 4.08 -4.63 12.10
C ARG A 675 3.65 -5.14 10.71
N MET A 676 4.54 -5.11 9.72
CA MET A 676 4.30 -5.66 8.38
C MET A 676 4.36 -7.19 8.40
N PRO A 677 3.39 -7.89 7.79
CA PRO A 677 3.46 -9.34 7.60
C PRO A 677 4.46 -9.81 6.53
N GLU A 678 4.89 -11.08 6.64
CA GLU A 678 5.75 -11.75 5.66
C GLU A 678 4.93 -12.35 4.49
N PHE A 679 4.70 -11.53 3.45
CA PHE A 679 3.97 -11.94 2.24
C PHE A 679 4.86 -12.48 1.12
N LYS A 680 6.16 -12.14 1.13
CA LYS A 680 7.06 -12.38 0.00
C LYS A 680 7.85 -13.67 0.09
N VAL A 681 7.72 -14.40 1.20
CA VAL A 681 8.41 -15.65 1.46
C VAL A 681 7.42 -16.62 2.10
N SER A 682 7.29 -17.80 1.53
CA SER A 682 6.61 -18.94 2.14
C SER A 682 7.27 -20.21 1.61
N ALA A 683 7.60 -21.14 2.49
CA ALA A 683 8.08 -22.44 2.06
C ALA A 683 6.89 -23.26 1.57
N VAL A 684 7.00 -23.82 0.36
CA VAL A 684 5.93 -24.55 -0.29
C VAL A 684 6.41 -25.82 -0.99
N ARG A 685 5.45 -26.72 -1.20
CA ARG A 685 5.54 -27.85 -2.10
C ARG A 685 4.60 -27.61 -3.28
N LEU A 686 5.08 -27.95 -4.48
CA LEU A 686 4.30 -27.91 -5.71
C LEU A 686 3.90 -29.35 -6.08
N GLU A 687 2.61 -29.60 -6.30
CA GLU A 687 2.09 -30.93 -6.62
C GLU A 687 0.92 -30.86 -7.62
N ARG A 688 0.60 -31.97 -8.27
CA ARG A 688 -0.61 -32.07 -9.11
C ARG A 688 -1.85 -31.84 -8.26
N GLU A 689 -2.78 -31.04 -8.79
CA GLU A 689 -4.12 -30.99 -8.21
C GLU A 689 -4.77 -32.38 -8.35
N PRO A 690 -5.24 -33.01 -7.27
CA PRO A 690 -6.02 -34.23 -7.31
C PRO A 690 -7.24 -34.03 -8.20
N ALA A 691 -7.63 -35.08 -8.91
CA ALA A 691 -8.93 -35.09 -9.54
C ALA A 691 -10.00 -34.86 -8.45
N HIS A 692 -10.88 -33.87 -8.65
CA HIS A 692 -12.09 -33.78 -7.84
C HIS A 692 -12.92 -35.07 -8.09
N PRO A 693 -13.36 -35.76 -7.04
CA PRO A 693 -14.21 -36.94 -7.18
C PRO A 693 -15.56 -36.62 -7.83
#